data_AF-A0A344WFK4-F1
#
_entry.id   AF-A0A344WFK4-F1
#
_cell.length_a   1.000
_cell.length_b   1.000
_cell.length_c   1.000
_cell.angle_alpha   90.00
_cell.angle_beta   90.00
_cell.angle_gamma   90.00
#
_symmetry.space_group_name_H-M   'P 1'
#
loop_
_entity.id
_entity.type
_entity.pdbx_description
1 polymer ?
#
loop_
_entity_poly.entity_id
_entity_poly.type
_entity_poly.pdbx_seq_one_letter_code
_entity_poly.pdbx_strand_id
1 'polypeptide(L)'
;MSDTFKLNIDGQEIEVPKHYTLMQACEEAGAEIPRFCYHERLSVAGNCRMCLVEWEGAPKPIASCAQIVGDMRPNRDGSAPIVRTGGAYVEKARNGVMEFLLINHPLDCPICDQGGECDLQDQAVAYGRSTSRYDENKRAVEDKYMGPLVKTIMTRCIQCTRCVRFVAEVAGVEEMGMISRGENAEITTYLEKSLTSELSGNVIDLCPVGALTSKPYAFNARPWELRKTSSVDVMDAMGAAIRVDAKGDAVMRIMPELNEEVNEEWLSDKSRFVWDGLGRQRLDRPYIRENGKLRAATWGEAFEAVKAALSVGADKIGVVAGDLIEVEQAKAALDLFRSLGVKNTDCRPAGAQYGTSGVREHYLFNPTLMGIEEADALLLIGANPRVEAAVWNARIRKSWLWGNLKIGLIGEAVDLTYPYEHLGTSAADLDQLASSDFFQVLKDAKRPMIVVGEGALCREDGLKLSEIVHKLSQTVGAVSEEWAGFGVLHTAAGRVGALDVGFVPAEGGLATAEILGGGLSTVVLLGADEVDLSKLGNSKVIYVGSHGDAGASRADIVLPSAAYTEMTATYVNTEGRVQMTTRAVQPKGEAREGWAIFRALSAVCGKPLPYDTADQLRALLRGKEGENTAFSGRGYAPGARGVGALSQPVAEASGSLSSAPFRSAIVDFYLTNPIARASKTMAECSALASRLDTPVAAE
;
A
#
# COMPACT_ATOMS: atom_id res chain seq x y z
N MET A 1 16.32 -33.83 -0.80
CA MET A 1 15.29 -34.85 -1.14
C MET A 1 13.98 -34.29 -0.63
N SER A 2 12.97 -34.17 -1.49
CA SER A 2 11.70 -33.54 -1.11
C SER A 2 11.00 -34.40 -0.05
N ASP A 3 10.72 -33.80 1.11
CA ASP A 3 9.99 -34.46 2.20
C ASP A 3 8.48 -34.44 1.91
N THR A 4 8.08 -35.34 1.02
CA THR A 4 6.72 -35.43 0.47
C THR A 4 5.92 -36.59 1.07
N PHE A 5 4.61 -36.52 0.91
CA PHE A 5 3.67 -37.53 1.38
C PHE A 5 2.64 -37.84 0.30
N LYS A 6 2.41 -39.13 0.07
CA LYS A 6 1.47 -39.62 -0.94
C LYS A 6 0.07 -39.78 -0.35
N LEU A 7 -0.94 -39.27 -1.06
CA LEU A 7 -2.35 -39.30 -0.70
C LEU A 7 -3.19 -39.77 -1.88
N ASN A 8 -4.38 -40.32 -1.61
CA ASN A 8 -5.43 -40.44 -2.61
C ASN A 8 -6.60 -39.51 -2.23
N ILE A 9 -6.91 -38.54 -3.09
CA ILE A 9 -8.00 -37.58 -2.90
C ILE A 9 -9.03 -37.80 -4.01
N ASP A 10 -10.24 -38.22 -3.63
CA ASP A 10 -11.35 -38.49 -4.57
C ASP A 10 -10.98 -39.41 -5.75
N GLY A 11 -10.08 -40.37 -5.51
CA GLY A 11 -9.60 -41.31 -6.52
C GLY A 11 -8.31 -40.87 -7.23
N GLN A 12 -7.86 -39.63 -7.06
CA GLN A 12 -6.61 -39.11 -7.63
C GLN A 12 -5.44 -39.30 -6.66
N GLU A 13 -4.38 -39.98 -7.10
CA GLU A 13 -3.13 -40.04 -6.33
C GLU A 13 -2.34 -38.74 -6.52
N ILE A 14 -1.97 -38.11 -5.41
CA ILE A 14 -1.12 -36.91 -5.40
C ILE A 14 0.04 -37.08 -4.42
N GLU A 15 1.07 -36.26 -4.59
CA GLU A 15 2.22 -36.19 -3.71
C GLU A 15 2.50 -34.73 -3.35
N VAL A 16 2.41 -34.39 -2.07
CA VAL A 16 2.49 -33.01 -1.57
C VAL A 16 3.51 -32.90 -0.44
N PRO A 17 4.04 -31.70 -0.13
CA PRO A 17 4.93 -31.51 1.00
C PRO A 17 4.27 -31.93 2.34
N LYS A 18 5.02 -32.57 3.24
CA LYS A 18 4.47 -33.05 4.52
C LYS A 18 3.87 -31.97 5.43
N HIS A 19 4.33 -30.72 5.29
CA HIS A 19 3.85 -29.59 6.09
C HIS A 19 2.51 -29.02 5.60
N TYR A 20 2.00 -29.48 4.46
CA TYR A 20 0.69 -29.05 3.97
C TYR A 20 -0.42 -29.48 4.93
N THR A 21 -1.41 -28.62 5.08
CA THR A 21 -2.71 -29.02 5.63
C THR A 21 -3.41 -29.95 4.63
N LEU A 22 -4.32 -30.78 5.12
CA LEU A 22 -5.14 -31.64 4.27
C LEU A 22 -6.02 -30.81 3.32
N MET A 23 -6.42 -29.59 3.72
CA MET A 23 -7.13 -28.65 2.85
C MET A 23 -6.29 -28.24 1.65
N GLN A 24 -5.05 -27.80 1.86
CA GLN A 24 -4.12 -27.44 0.77
C GLN A 24 -3.85 -28.63 -0.15
N ALA A 25 -3.71 -29.83 0.40
CA ALA A 25 -3.58 -31.05 -0.40
C ALA A 25 -4.82 -31.34 -1.25
N CYS A 26 -6.03 -31.12 -0.70
CA CYS A 26 -7.27 -31.25 -1.47
C CYS A 26 -7.35 -30.21 -2.60
N GLU A 27 -6.92 -28.97 -2.34
CA GLU A 27 -6.91 -27.89 -3.33
C GLU A 27 -5.89 -28.14 -4.45
N GLU A 28 -4.72 -28.71 -4.13
CA GLU A 28 -3.73 -29.18 -5.11
C GLU A 28 -4.31 -30.30 -6.01
N ALA A 29 -5.20 -31.15 -5.47
CA ALA A 29 -5.96 -32.13 -6.25
C ALA A 29 -7.15 -31.51 -7.02
N GLY A 30 -7.38 -30.20 -6.93
CA GLY A 30 -8.48 -29.49 -7.60
C GLY A 30 -9.83 -29.57 -6.87
N ALA A 31 -9.87 -30.05 -5.62
CA ALA A 31 -11.08 -30.08 -4.82
C ALA A 31 -11.30 -28.76 -4.08
N GLU A 32 -12.48 -28.16 -4.23
CA GLU A 32 -12.89 -26.96 -3.50
C GLU A 32 -13.50 -27.33 -2.14
N ILE A 33 -12.84 -26.92 -1.05
CA ILE A 33 -13.29 -27.21 0.32
C ILE A 33 -13.92 -25.95 0.94
N PRO A 34 -15.19 -26.00 1.41
CA PRO A 34 -15.84 -24.84 2.01
C PRO A 34 -15.19 -24.45 3.34
N ARG A 35 -15.03 -23.14 3.56
CA ARG A 35 -14.30 -22.57 4.70
C ARG A 35 -14.92 -21.25 5.16
N PHE A 36 -14.90 -21.05 6.49
CA PHE A 36 -15.28 -19.79 7.13
C PHE A 36 -14.21 -19.21 8.05
N CYS A 37 -13.53 -20.05 8.85
CA CYS A 37 -12.50 -19.57 9.76
C CYS A 37 -11.10 -19.66 9.16
N TYR A 38 -10.84 -20.62 8.28
CA TYR A 38 -9.54 -20.74 7.64
C TYR A 38 -9.28 -19.56 6.72
N HIS A 39 -8.07 -19.02 6.76
CA HIS A 39 -7.56 -17.99 5.88
C HIS A 39 -6.08 -18.29 5.70
N GLU A 40 -5.55 -18.20 4.48
CA GLU A 40 -4.19 -18.67 4.15
C GLU A 40 -3.11 -17.87 4.90
N ARG A 41 -3.40 -16.62 5.24
CA ARG A 41 -2.50 -15.69 5.94
C ARG A 41 -2.76 -15.54 7.45
N LEU A 42 -3.63 -16.35 8.03
CA LEU A 42 -3.91 -16.32 9.48
C LEU A 42 -3.63 -17.68 10.09
N SER A 43 -3.35 -17.72 11.40
CA SER A 43 -3.17 -18.97 12.13
C SER A 43 -4.40 -19.88 12.00
N VAL A 44 -4.19 -21.20 12.00
CA VAL A 44 -5.27 -22.17 11.87
C VAL A 44 -6.11 -22.22 13.15
N ALA A 45 -7.42 -21.95 13.04
CA ALA A 45 -8.35 -21.97 14.18
C ALA A 45 -9.17 -23.27 14.32
N GLY A 46 -9.90 -23.66 13.26
CA GLY A 46 -10.73 -24.88 13.27
C GLY A 46 -12.04 -24.80 14.07
N ASN A 47 -12.56 -23.60 14.37
CA ASN A 47 -13.79 -23.38 15.14
C ASN A 47 -15.10 -23.52 14.32
N CYS A 48 -15.09 -23.25 13.01
CA CYS A 48 -16.31 -23.30 12.18
C CYS A 48 -16.73 -24.72 11.75
N ARG A 49 -15.78 -25.64 11.63
CA ARG A 49 -15.98 -27.04 11.17
C ARG A 49 -16.63 -27.19 9.77
N MET A 50 -16.65 -26.16 8.92
CA MET A 50 -17.25 -26.29 7.58
C MET A 50 -16.41 -27.16 6.62
N CYS A 51 -15.10 -27.20 6.86
CA CYS A 51 -14.14 -27.90 6.00
C CYS A 51 -14.01 -29.40 6.27
N LEU A 52 -15.02 -30.03 6.88
CA LEU A 52 -14.97 -31.45 7.21
C LEU A 52 -14.87 -32.31 5.94
N VAL A 53 -13.94 -33.25 5.94
CA VAL A 53 -13.74 -34.27 4.89
C VAL A 53 -13.72 -35.67 5.51
N GLU A 54 -13.93 -36.69 4.69
CA GLU A 54 -13.83 -38.08 5.11
C GLU A 54 -12.40 -38.56 4.89
N TRP A 55 -11.72 -38.98 5.96
CA TRP A 55 -10.51 -39.78 5.86
C TRP A 55 -10.90 -41.24 6.13
N GLU A 56 -10.71 -42.11 5.14
CA GLU A 56 -11.08 -43.52 5.24
C GLU A 56 -10.37 -44.20 6.43
N GLY A 57 -11.15 -44.86 7.29
CA GLY A 57 -10.65 -45.47 8.53
C GLY A 57 -10.54 -44.51 9.73
N ALA A 58 -10.81 -43.21 9.58
CA ALA A 58 -10.98 -42.30 10.70
C ALA A 58 -12.38 -42.44 11.34
N PRO A 59 -12.51 -42.41 12.67
CA PRO A 59 -13.79 -42.61 13.35
C PRO A 59 -14.76 -41.42 13.26
N LYS A 60 -14.31 -40.28 12.73
CA LYS A 60 -15.07 -39.02 12.62
C LYS A 60 -14.60 -38.22 11.40
N PRO A 61 -15.41 -37.31 10.86
CA PRO A 61 -14.97 -36.39 9.82
C PRO A 61 -13.83 -35.51 10.34
N ILE A 62 -12.88 -35.19 9.47
CA ILE A 62 -11.65 -34.50 9.83
C ILE A 62 -11.72 -33.06 9.36
N ALA A 63 -11.33 -32.11 10.22
CA ALA A 63 -11.21 -30.72 9.84
C ALA A 63 -9.95 -30.55 8.98
N SER A 64 -10.14 -30.48 7.67
CA SER A 64 -9.04 -30.46 6.68
C SER A 64 -8.08 -29.28 6.87
N CYS A 65 -8.56 -28.15 7.39
CA CYS A 65 -7.73 -26.96 7.62
C CYS A 65 -6.67 -27.13 8.72
N ALA A 66 -6.83 -28.11 9.62
CA ALA A 66 -5.94 -28.32 10.77
C ALA A 66 -5.22 -29.67 10.76
N GLN A 67 -5.72 -30.64 10.00
CA GLN A 67 -5.02 -31.90 9.82
C GLN A 67 -3.80 -31.67 8.94
N ILE A 68 -2.60 -31.89 9.49
CA ILE A 68 -1.36 -31.89 8.70
C ILE A 68 -1.20 -33.23 8.00
N VAL A 69 -0.78 -33.19 6.75
CA VAL A 69 -0.60 -34.39 5.91
C VAL A 69 0.49 -35.30 6.47
N GLY A 70 1.62 -34.74 6.92
CA GLY A 70 2.71 -35.51 7.53
C GLY A 70 2.33 -36.29 8.79
N ASP A 71 1.26 -35.88 9.48
CA ASP A 71 0.73 -36.57 10.67
C ASP A 71 -0.28 -37.68 10.31
N MET A 72 -0.62 -37.82 9.03
CA MET A 72 -1.50 -38.88 8.57
C MET A 72 -0.77 -40.22 8.53
N ARG A 73 -1.51 -41.29 8.80
CA ARG A 73 -1.00 -42.66 8.71
C ARG A 73 -1.41 -43.30 7.38
N PRO A 74 -0.54 -44.09 6.74
CA PRO A 74 -0.93 -44.98 5.66
C PRO A 74 -2.02 -45.96 6.10
N ASN A 75 -2.68 -46.58 5.12
CA ASN A 75 -3.62 -47.65 5.38
C ASN A 75 -2.90 -48.88 5.96
N ARG A 76 -3.66 -49.82 6.54
CA ARG A 76 -3.09 -51.02 7.21
C ARG A 76 -2.30 -51.91 6.25
N ASP A 77 -2.59 -51.84 4.96
CA ASP A 77 -1.90 -52.55 3.88
C ASP A 77 -0.69 -51.78 3.31
N GLY A 78 -0.38 -50.61 3.85
CA GLY A 78 0.71 -49.74 3.40
C GLY A 78 0.35 -48.81 2.23
N SER A 79 -0.89 -48.87 1.72
CA SER A 79 -1.35 -47.95 0.67
C SER A 79 -1.54 -46.52 1.18
N ALA A 80 -1.54 -45.55 0.25
CA ALA A 80 -1.76 -44.13 0.57
C ALA A 80 -3.14 -43.94 1.22
N PRO A 81 -3.25 -43.09 2.26
CA PRO A 81 -4.53 -42.82 2.88
C PRO A 81 -5.51 -42.19 1.89
N ILE A 82 -6.76 -42.64 1.97
CA ILE A 82 -7.83 -42.23 1.06
C ILE A 82 -8.66 -41.14 1.74
N VAL A 83 -8.83 -40.03 1.04
CA VAL A 83 -9.61 -38.87 1.48
C VAL A 83 -10.73 -38.65 0.47
N ARG A 84 -11.96 -38.50 0.96
CA ARG A 84 -13.12 -38.15 0.15
C ARG A 84 -13.62 -36.76 0.55
N THR A 85 -13.76 -35.89 -0.44
CA THR A 85 -14.23 -34.51 -0.24
C THR A 85 -15.71 -34.35 -0.54
N GLY A 86 -16.35 -35.39 -1.10
CA GLY A 86 -17.78 -35.47 -1.37
C GLY A 86 -18.42 -36.79 -0.89
N GLY A 87 -19.69 -37.00 -1.26
CA GLY A 87 -20.46 -38.17 -0.88
C GLY A 87 -21.30 -37.98 0.39
N ALA A 88 -22.21 -38.92 0.62
CA ALA A 88 -23.29 -38.78 1.61
C ALA A 88 -22.80 -38.46 3.04
N TYR A 89 -21.63 -38.96 3.43
CA TYR A 89 -21.07 -38.70 4.76
C TYR A 89 -20.57 -37.25 4.91
N VAL A 90 -19.80 -36.77 3.94
CA VAL A 90 -19.27 -35.39 3.93
C VAL A 90 -20.39 -34.37 3.75
N GLU A 91 -21.32 -34.63 2.81
CA GLU A 91 -22.48 -33.78 2.59
C GLU A 91 -23.35 -33.66 3.84
N LYS A 92 -23.57 -34.76 4.57
CA LYS A 92 -24.32 -34.73 5.84
C LYS A 92 -23.61 -33.90 6.89
N ALA A 93 -22.28 -33.96 6.98
CA ALA A 93 -21.49 -33.17 7.91
C ALA A 93 -21.57 -31.67 7.58
N ARG A 94 -21.35 -31.29 6.31
CA ARG A 94 -21.44 -29.90 5.84
C ARG A 94 -22.84 -29.31 6.01
N ASN A 95 -23.87 -30.07 5.66
CA ASN A 95 -25.27 -29.68 5.89
C ASN A 95 -25.56 -29.43 7.37
N GLY A 96 -25.06 -30.28 8.27
CA GLY A 96 -25.24 -30.10 9.72
C GLY A 96 -24.55 -28.85 10.24
N VAL A 97 -23.31 -28.59 9.80
CA VAL A 97 -22.56 -27.38 10.19
C VAL A 97 -23.23 -26.12 9.67
N MET A 98 -23.64 -26.11 8.40
CA MET A 98 -24.34 -24.97 7.80
C MET A 98 -25.65 -24.66 8.52
N GLU A 99 -26.40 -25.70 8.91
CA GLU A 99 -27.59 -25.53 9.73
C GLU A 99 -27.27 -24.84 11.07
N PHE A 100 -26.24 -25.28 11.80
CA PHE A 100 -25.83 -24.62 13.05
C PHE A 100 -25.41 -23.16 12.86
N LEU A 101 -24.72 -22.85 11.75
CA LEU A 101 -24.35 -21.47 11.42
C LEU A 101 -25.57 -20.59 11.16
N LEU A 102 -26.60 -21.13 10.51
CA LEU A 102 -27.82 -20.40 10.16
C LEU A 102 -28.88 -20.34 11.28
N ILE A 103 -28.82 -21.25 12.26
CA ILE A 103 -29.79 -21.31 13.38
C ILE A 103 -29.94 -19.96 14.06
N ASN A 104 -28.82 -19.31 14.43
CA ASN A 104 -28.81 -18.04 15.13
C ASN A 104 -28.44 -16.85 14.23
N HIS A 105 -28.29 -17.05 12.92
CA HIS A 105 -28.04 -15.97 11.96
C HIS A 105 -29.36 -15.24 11.62
N PRO A 106 -29.36 -13.89 11.58
CA PRO A 106 -30.56 -13.10 11.29
C PRO A 106 -30.93 -13.15 9.80
N LEU A 107 -32.20 -12.90 9.50
CA LEU A 107 -32.74 -12.86 8.14
C LEU A 107 -32.49 -11.50 7.46
N ASP A 108 -31.23 -11.05 7.53
CA ASP A 108 -30.83 -9.69 7.17
C ASP A 108 -30.36 -9.55 5.72
N CYS A 109 -30.34 -10.63 4.94
CA CYS A 109 -29.77 -10.64 3.58
C CYS A 109 -30.18 -9.43 2.70
N PRO A 110 -31.44 -8.95 2.70
CA PRO A 110 -31.82 -7.77 1.91
C PRO A 110 -31.16 -6.46 2.36
N ILE A 111 -30.99 -6.28 3.68
CA ILE A 111 -30.41 -5.08 4.30
C ILE A 111 -28.93 -5.24 4.63
N CYS A 112 -28.34 -6.39 4.32
CA CYS A 112 -26.93 -6.67 4.53
C CYS A 112 -26.11 -6.16 3.35
N ASP A 113 -25.06 -5.37 3.62
CA ASP A 113 -24.18 -4.85 2.56
C ASP A 113 -23.34 -5.93 1.89
N GLN A 114 -23.07 -7.04 2.59
CA GLN A 114 -22.38 -8.21 2.05
C GLN A 114 -23.28 -9.06 1.13
N GLY A 115 -24.59 -8.77 1.05
CA GLY A 115 -25.51 -9.53 0.20
C GLY A 115 -25.05 -9.55 -1.26
N GLY A 116 -24.85 -10.75 -1.82
CA GLY A 116 -24.29 -10.95 -3.17
C GLY A 116 -22.77 -11.15 -3.25
N GLU A 117 -22.05 -11.04 -2.14
CA GLU A 117 -20.63 -11.40 -2.00
C GLU A 117 -20.33 -12.00 -0.61
N CYS A 118 -21.29 -12.77 -0.09
CA CYS A 118 -21.26 -13.33 1.26
C CYS A 118 -20.95 -14.82 1.18
N ASP A 119 -19.79 -15.24 1.72
CA ASP A 119 -19.40 -16.65 1.81
C ASP A 119 -20.52 -17.50 2.44
N LEU A 120 -21.19 -16.99 3.48
CA LEU A 120 -22.26 -17.72 4.14
C LEU A 120 -23.47 -17.92 3.24
N GLN A 121 -23.80 -16.93 2.40
CA GLN A 121 -24.89 -17.04 1.45
C GLN A 121 -24.54 -18.07 0.37
N ASP A 122 -23.36 -17.94 -0.23
CA ASP A 122 -22.95 -18.77 -1.37
C ASP A 122 -22.73 -20.22 -0.94
N GLN A 123 -22.05 -20.45 0.19
CA GLN A 123 -21.84 -21.79 0.72
C GLN A 123 -23.12 -22.41 1.30
N ALA A 124 -24.09 -21.63 1.78
CA ALA A 124 -25.39 -22.16 2.18
C ALA A 124 -26.18 -22.69 0.97
N VAL A 125 -26.12 -21.99 -0.17
CA VAL A 125 -26.74 -22.44 -1.42
C VAL A 125 -26.02 -23.68 -1.97
N ALA A 126 -24.68 -23.69 -1.92
CA ALA A 126 -23.88 -24.78 -2.50
C ALA A 126 -23.83 -26.06 -1.64
N TYR A 127 -23.74 -25.93 -0.31
CA TYR A 127 -23.47 -27.05 0.60
C TYR A 127 -24.49 -27.20 1.74
N GLY A 128 -25.47 -26.31 1.84
CA GLY A 128 -26.50 -26.30 2.87
C GLY A 128 -27.80 -26.97 2.46
N ARG A 129 -28.75 -27.01 3.40
CA ARG A 129 -30.12 -27.50 3.19
C ARG A 129 -30.98 -26.41 2.54
N SER A 130 -32.00 -26.83 1.80
CA SER A 130 -32.99 -25.93 1.21
C SER A 130 -34.02 -25.37 2.21
N THR A 131 -34.16 -25.97 3.40
CA THR A 131 -35.18 -25.57 4.40
C THR A 131 -34.60 -25.57 5.81
N SER A 132 -35.02 -24.62 6.65
CA SER A 132 -34.75 -24.61 8.10
C SER A 132 -35.61 -25.65 8.83
N ARG A 133 -35.08 -26.21 9.91
CA ARG A 133 -35.83 -26.98 10.92
C ARG A 133 -35.93 -26.26 12.26
N TYR A 134 -35.33 -25.07 12.36
CA TYR A 134 -35.28 -24.26 13.58
C TYR A 134 -36.43 -23.24 13.56
N ASP A 135 -37.34 -23.39 14.52
CA ASP A 135 -38.57 -22.62 14.71
C ASP A 135 -38.57 -21.80 16.02
N GLU A 136 -37.48 -21.87 16.79
CA GLU A 136 -37.30 -21.16 18.05
C GLU A 136 -36.78 -19.73 17.85
N ASN A 137 -36.75 -18.97 18.95
CA ASN A 137 -36.20 -17.61 18.95
C ASN A 137 -34.68 -17.61 18.74
N LYS A 138 -34.24 -16.83 17.75
CA LYS A 138 -32.81 -16.57 17.50
C LYS A 138 -32.24 -15.64 18.55
N ARG A 139 -30.96 -15.81 18.88
CA ARG A 139 -30.24 -14.82 19.69
C ARG A 139 -30.13 -13.48 18.94
N ALA A 140 -30.00 -12.40 19.71
CA ALA A 140 -29.62 -11.09 19.22
C ALA A 140 -28.41 -10.60 20.02
N VAL A 141 -27.52 -9.88 19.36
CA VAL A 141 -26.28 -9.35 19.94
C VAL A 141 -26.25 -7.84 19.70
N GLU A 142 -25.88 -7.10 20.73
CA GLU A 142 -25.71 -5.65 20.64
C GLU A 142 -24.55 -5.28 19.71
N ASP A 143 -24.76 -4.26 18.88
CA ASP A 143 -23.76 -3.77 17.95
C ASP A 143 -22.68 -2.98 18.71
N LYS A 144 -21.42 -3.17 18.32
CA LYS A 144 -20.26 -2.64 19.04
C LYS A 144 -19.66 -1.45 18.30
N TYR A 145 -19.26 -0.40 19.00
CA TYR A 145 -18.50 0.67 18.36
C TYR A 145 -17.06 0.22 18.08
N MET A 146 -16.66 0.23 16.80
CA MET A 146 -15.29 -0.11 16.35
C MET A 146 -14.63 1.03 15.55
N GLY A 147 -15.15 2.25 15.68
CA GLY A 147 -14.60 3.43 15.01
C GLY A 147 -15.41 3.93 13.81
N PRO A 148 -14.81 4.85 13.02
CA PRO A 148 -15.46 5.45 11.86
C PRO A 148 -15.37 4.58 10.60
N LEU A 149 -14.52 3.55 10.58
CA LEU A 149 -14.25 2.74 9.40
C LEU A 149 -15.09 1.46 9.33
N VAL A 150 -15.17 0.72 10.45
CA VAL A 150 -15.85 -0.57 10.51
C VAL A 150 -17.23 -0.41 11.13
N LYS A 151 -18.27 -0.70 10.34
CA LYS A 151 -19.64 -0.81 10.80
C LYS A 151 -19.89 -2.25 11.28
N THR A 152 -20.42 -2.37 12.49
CA THR A 152 -20.72 -3.66 13.10
C THR A 152 -22.21 -3.93 13.07
N ILE A 153 -22.58 -5.17 12.74
CA ILE A 153 -23.90 -5.74 13.02
C ILE A 153 -23.66 -7.14 13.60
N MET A 154 -23.48 -7.20 14.92
CA MET A 154 -22.88 -8.37 15.58
C MET A 154 -23.80 -9.57 15.65
N THR A 155 -25.11 -9.36 15.51
CA THR A 155 -26.08 -10.46 15.37
C THR A 155 -25.78 -11.34 14.14
N ARG A 156 -25.15 -10.79 13.09
CA ARG A 156 -24.73 -11.54 11.90
C ARG A 156 -23.45 -12.35 12.10
N CYS A 157 -22.69 -12.10 13.17
CA CYS A 157 -21.40 -12.74 13.39
C CYS A 157 -21.56 -14.24 13.66
N ILE A 158 -20.75 -15.05 12.98
CA ILE A 158 -20.66 -16.50 13.15
C ILE A 158 -19.48 -16.92 14.05
N GLN A 159 -18.82 -15.96 14.71
CA GLN A 159 -17.70 -16.16 15.64
C GLN A 159 -16.56 -17.02 15.06
N CYS A 160 -16.24 -16.83 13.77
CA CYS A 160 -15.14 -17.55 13.11
C CYS A 160 -13.73 -17.08 13.54
N THR A 161 -13.65 -16.01 14.34
CA THR A 161 -12.43 -15.40 14.89
C THR A 161 -11.37 -14.97 13.86
N ARG A 162 -11.74 -14.76 12.58
CA ARG A 162 -10.80 -14.22 11.57
C ARG A 162 -10.33 -12.80 11.94
N CYS A 163 -11.26 -11.91 12.31
CA CYS A 163 -10.92 -10.54 12.70
C CYS A 163 -10.00 -10.48 13.93
N VAL A 164 -10.28 -11.27 14.98
CA VAL A 164 -9.45 -11.32 16.20
C VAL A 164 -8.02 -11.78 15.87
N ARG A 165 -7.87 -12.84 15.07
CA ARG A 165 -6.54 -13.32 14.64
C ARG A 165 -5.82 -12.31 13.78
N PHE A 166 -6.48 -11.68 12.82
CA PHE A 166 -5.87 -10.64 11.99
C PHE A 166 -5.36 -9.48 12.83
N VAL A 167 -6.20 -8.98 13.74
CA VAL A 167 -5.89 -7.85 14.60
C VAL A 167 -4.68 -8.15 15.49
N ALA A 168 -4.58 -9.36 16.04
CA ALA A 168 -3.45 -9.78 16.86
C ALA A 168 -2.18 -10.15 16.05
N GLU A 169 -2.32 -10.88 14.95
CA GLU A 169 -1.20 -11.51 14.22
C GLU A 169 -0.63 -10.58 13.15
N VAL A 170 -1.48 -9.89 12.38
CA VAL A 170 -1.09 -9.09 11.21
C VAL A 170 -1.05 -7.61 11.54
N ALA A 171 -2.14 -7.04 12.08
CA ALA A 171 -2.18 -5.64 12.47
C ALA A 171 -1.38 -5.35 13.74
N GLY A 172 -1.16 -6.37 14.57
CA GLY A 172 -0.34 -6.29 15.77
C GLY A 172 -0.86 -5.39 16.88
N VAL A 173 -2.17 -5.15 16.92
CA VAL A 173 -2.85 -4.42 17.99
C VAL A 173 -3.78 -5.38 18.74
N GLU A 174 -3.64 -5.53 20.05
CA GLU A 174 -4.43 -6.51 20.84
C GLU A 174 -5.78 -5.94 21.29
N GLU A 175 -6.52 -5.32 20.36
CA GLU A 175 -7.72 -4.53 20.67
C GLU A 175 -9.04 -5.30 20.51
N MET A 176 -9.04 -6.41 19.75
CA MET A 176 -10.21 -7.28 19.55
C MET A 176 -10.07 -8.61 20.28
N GLY A 177 -11.18 -9.10 20.83
CA GLY A 177 -11.23 -10.41 21.47
C GLY A 177 -12.61 -11.06 21.41
N MET A 178 -12.68 -12.30 21.91
CA MET A 178 -13.93 -13.01 22.13
C MET A 178 -14.19 -13.12 23.64
N ILE A 179 -15.27 -12.50 24.11
CA ILE A 179 -15.69 -12.56 25.51
C ILE A 179 -16.83 -13.56 25.68
N SER A 180 -17.14 -13.89 26.93
CA SER A 180 -18.22 -14.83 27.30
C SER A 180 -17.99 -16.26 26.77
N ARG A 181 -19.02 -17.12 26.79
CA ARG A 181 -18.92 -18.54 26.41
C ARG A 181 -20.25 -19.09 25.88
N GLY A 182 -20.18 -20.15 25.09
CA GLY A 182 -21.36 -20.80 24.52
C GLY A 182 -22.06 -19.91 23.50
N GLU A 183 -23.39 -19.90 23.50
CA GLU A 183 -24.19 -19.05 22.61
C GLU A 183 -24.06 -17.55 22.89
N ASN A 184 -23.64 -17.18 24.09
CA ASN A 184 -23.40 -15.79 24.52
C ASN A 184 -21.99 -15.30 24.18
N ALA A 185 -21.20 -16.05 23.40
CA ALA A 185 -19.88 -15.61 22.98
C ALA A 185 -19.99 -14.44 22.00
N GLU A 186 -19.28 -13.35 22.31
CA GLU A 186 -19.32 -12.10 21.54
C GLU A 186 -17.92 -11.69 21.11
N ILE A 187 -17.79 -11.26 19.85
CA ILE A 187 -16.59 -10.58 19.38
C ILE A 187 -16.75 -9.10 19.69
N THR A 188 -15.79 -8.52 20.40
CA THR A 188 -15.84 -7.10 20.81
C THR A 188 -14.44 -6.49 20.80
N THR A 189 -14.37 -5.17 20.85
CA THR A 189 -13.15 -4.46 21.22
C THR A 189 -13.06 -4.28 22.74
N TYR A 190 -11.84 -4.15 23.28
CA TYR A 190 -11.64 -3.85 24.70
C TYR A 190 -12.23 -2.47 25.03
N LEU A 191 -13.21 -2.43 25.94
CA LEU A 191 -13.95 -1.23 26.35
C LEU A 191 -14.71 -0.50 25.21
N GLU A 192 -15.09 -1.20 24.14
CA GLU A 192 -15.78 -0.61 22.97
C GLU A 192 -15.06 0.62 22.37
N LYS A 193 -13.73 0.61 22.44
CA LYS A 193 -12.88 1.61 21.80
C LYS A 193 -12.80 1.36 20.29
N SER A 194 -12.45 2.43 19.57
CA SER A 194 -12.12 2.33 18.15
C SER A 194 -10.90 1.44 17.94
N LEU A 195 -10.88 0.71 16.83
CA LEU A 195 -9.64 0.13 16.33
C LEU A 195 -8.68 1.27 15.97
N THR A 196 -7.44 1.18 16.44
CA THR A 196 -6.43 2.24 16.26
C THR A 196 -5.41 1.94 15.16
N SER A 197 -5.30 0.68 14.75
CA SER A 197 -4.38 0.28 13.68
C SER A 197 -4.77 0.87 12.33
N GLU A 198 -3.74 1.26 11.59
CA GLU A 198 -3.73 1.70 10.21
C GLU A 198 -4.12 0.61 9.18
N LEU A 199 -4.30 -0.64 9.63
CA LEU A 199 -4.73 -1.79 8.82
C LEU A 199 -6.11 -2.32 9.24
N SER A 200 -6.86 -1.58 10.07
CA SER A 200 -8.07 -2.07 10.72
C SER A 200 -9.17 -2.47 9.72
N GLY A 201 -9.28 -1.79 8.58
CA GLY A 201 -10.30 -2.00 7.56
C GLY A 201 -10.22 -3.35 6.85
N ASN A 202 -9.08 -4.05 6.91
CA ASN A 202 -8.94 -5.39 6.33
C ASN A 202 -9.82 -6.44 7.04
N VAL A 203 -10.27 -6.17 8.27
CA VAL A 203 -11.23 -7.06 8.95
C VAL A 203 -12.57 -7.18 8.22
N ILE A 204 -12.90 -6.21 7.36
CA ILE A 204 -14.10 -6.21 6.53
C ILE A 204 -13.99 -7.29 5.46
N ASP A 205 -12.87 -7.34 4.74
CA ASP A 205 -12.64 -8.33 3.68
C ASP A 205 -12.51 -9.74 4.25
N LEU A 206 -11.90 -9.85 5.43
CA LEU A 206 -11.74 -11.11 6.13
C LEU A 206 -13.07 -11.68 6.65
N CYS A 207 -14.06 -10.82 6.91
CA CYS A 207 -15.32 -11.25 7.49
C CYS A 207 -16.13 -12.02 6.44
N PRO A 208 -16.36 -13.34 6.62
CA PRO A 208 -17.11 -14.13 5.64
C PRO A 208 -18.63 -13.81 5.64
N VAL A 209 -19.05 -12.86 6.46
CA VAL A 209 -20.44 -12.45 6.69
C VAL A 209 -20.49 -10.94 6.83
N GLY A 210 -21.65 -10.32 6.61
CA GLY A 210 -21.81 -8.87 6.77
C GLY A 210 -21.93 -8.39 8.22
N ALA A 211 -21.16 -8.98 9.14
CA ALA A 211 -21.07 -8.55 10.53
C ALA A 211 -20.10 -7.38 10.70
N LEU A 212 -19.01 -7.37 9.93
CA LEU A 212 -18.06 -6.25 9.84
C LEU A 212 -18.09 -5.75 8.40
N THR A 213 -18.54 -4.51 8.20
CA THR A 213 -18.73 -3.91 6.88
C THR A 213 -18.11 -2.51 6.82
N SER A 214 -17.85 -2.00 5.62
CA SER A 214 -17.33 -0.64 5.44
C SER A 214 -18.40 0.40 5.78
N LYS A 215 -18.16 1.18 6.84
CA LYS A 215 -19.07 2.24 7.28
C LYS A 215 -19.20 3.39 6.25
N PRO A 216 -18.12 3.86 5.60
CA PRO A 216 -18.23 4.86 4.53
C PRO A 216 -18.99 4.36 3.29
N TYR A 217 -18.88 3.06 2.98
CA TYR A 217 -19.55 2.45 1.82
C TYR A 217 -21.00 2.05 2.10
N ALA A 218 -21.38 1.87 3.37
CA ALA A 218 -22.65 1.28 3.79
C ALA A 218 -23.86 1.82 3.00
N PHE A 219 -24.62 0.89 2.42
CA PHE A 219 -25.85 1.14 1.66
C PHE A 219 -25.75 2.00 0.39
N ASN A 220 -24.55 2.34 -0.09
CA ASN A 220 -24.41 3.15 -1.31
C ASN A 220 -24.56 2.34 -2.62
N ALA A 221 -24.22 1.05 -2.62
CA ALA A 221 -24.34 0.18 -3.78
C ALA A 221 -24.43 -1.31 -3.39
N ARG A 222 -24.66 -2.17 -4.37
CA ARG A 222 -24.56 -3.63 -4.25
C ARG A 222 -23.47 -4.20 -5.16
N PRO A 223 -22.85 -5.34 -4.80
CA PRO A 223 -21.68 -5.86 -5.53
C PRO A 223 -21.92 -6.11 -7.03
N TRP A 224 -23.14 -6.48 -7.42
CA TRP A 224 -23.52 -6.73 -8.81
C TRP A 224 -23.76 -5.46 -9.64
N GLU A 225 -23.86 -4.29 -9.02
CA GLU A 225 -24.00 -3.00 -9.71
C GLU A 225 -22.64 -2.39 -10.09
N LEU A 226 -21.56 -2.92 -9.54
CA LEU A 226 -20.23 -2.30 -9.60
C LEU A 226 -19.45 -2.79 -10.80
N ARG A 227 -18.89 -1.85 -11.57
CA ARG A 227 -17.81 -2.14 -12.52
C ARG A 227 -16.52 -2.28 -11.72
N LYS A 228 -15.90 -3.45 -11.82
CA LYS A 228 -14.64 -3.80 -11.14
C LYS A 228 -13.46 -3.52 -12.07
N THR A 229 -12.46 -2.79 -11.61
CA THR A 229 -11.29 -2.44 -12.43
C THR A 229 -10.01 -2.61 -11.62
N SER A 230 -9.19 -3.59 -12.01
CA SER A 230 -7.86 -3.83 -11.44
C SER A 230 -6.92 -2.65 -11.75
N SER A 231 -6.22 -2.16 -10.73
CA SER A 231 -5.42 -0.94 -10.75
C SER A 231 -4.34 -0.98 -9.66
N VAL A 232 -3.71 0.15 -9.39
CA VAL A 232 -2.59 0.31 -8.45
C VAL A 232 -2.88 1.47 -7.51
N ASP A 233 -2.55 1.30 -6.24
CA ASP A 233 -2.65 2.34 -5.22
C ASP A 233 -1.52 3.37 -5.34
N VAL A 234 -1.81 4.61 -4.94
CA VAL A 234 -0.86 5.73 -4.97
C VAL A 234 -0.83 6.52 -3.65
N MET A 235 -1.41 5.99 -2.57
CA MET A 235 -1.47 6.69 -1.28
C MET A 235 -0.17 6.65 -0.48
N ASP A 236 0.73 5.74 -0.85
CA ASP A 236 2.10 5.59 -0.36
C ASP A 236 3.02 5.14 -1.51
N ALA A 237 4.30 4.87 -1.22
CA ALA A 237 5.25 4.42 -2.23
C ALA A 237 5.26 2.90 -2.47
N MET A 238 4.38 2.11 -1.86
CA MET A 238 4.37 0.65 -2.06
C MET A 238 3.80 0.24 -3.41
N GLY A 239 2.79 0.98 -3.90
CA GLY A 239 2.05 0.60 -5.10
C GLY A 239 1.23 -0.68 -4.92
N ALA A 240 0.43 -0.78 -3.85
CA ALA A 240 -0.40 -1.95 -3.60
C ALA A 240 -1.33 -2.27 -4.78
N ALA A 241 -1.52 -3.56 -5.09
CA ALA A 241 -2.48 -4.00 -6.09
C ALA A 241 -3.91 -3.81 -5.54
N ILE A 242 -4.77 -3.14 -6.31
CA ILE A 242 -6.12 -2.79 -5.87
C ILE A 242 -7.15 -3.00 -6.96
N ARG A 243 -8.39 -3.25 -6.55
CA ARG A 243 -9.57 -3.22 -7.39
C ARG A 243 -10.40 -1.99 -7.07
N VAL A 244 -10.60 -1.13 -8.05
CA VAL A 244 -11.47 0.04 -7.96
C VAL A 244 -12.87 -0.37 -8.42
N ASP A 245 -13.83 -0.32 -7.50
CA ASP A 245 -15.22 -0.65 -7.79
C ASP A 245 -16.02 0.66 -7.99
N ALA A 246 -16.57 0.85 -9.19
CA ALA A 246 -17.24 2.09 -9.59
C ALA A 246 -18.71 1.87 -9.99
N LYS A 247 -19.55 2.87 -9.74
CA LYS A 247 -20.95 2.95 -10.17
C LYS A 247 -21.17 4.26 -10.91
N GLY A 248 -21.48 4.19 -12.20
CA GLY A 248 -21.54 5.38 -13.05
C GLY A 248 -20.17 6.06 -13.19
N ASP A 249 -20.12 7.34 -12.84
CA ASP A 249 -18.93 8.20 -12.86
C ASP A 249 -18.22 8.31 -11.50
N ALA A 250 -18.71 7.62 -10.47
CA ALA A 250 -18.15 7.66 -9.12
C ALA A 250 -17.47 6.34 -8.74
N VAL A 251 -16.32 6.46 -8.06
CA VAL A 251 -15.72 5.35 -7.30
C VAL A 251 -16.56 5.16 -6.04
N MET A 252 -16.88 3.90 -5.73
CA MET A 252 -17.72 3.55 -4.58
C MET A 252 -16.93 2.87 -3.46
N ARG A 253 -15.89 2.12 -3.80
CA ARG A 253 -14.95 1.50 -2.84
C ARG A 253 -13.66 1.08 -3.53
N ILE A 254 -12.62 0.85 -2.74
CA ILE A 254 -11.34 0.30 -3.17
C ILE A 254 -11.08 -0.95 -2.35
N MET A 255 -10.79 -2.06 -3.03
CA MET A 255 -10.51 -3.37 -2.43
C MET A 255 -9.06 -3.77 -2.74
N PRO A 256 -8.37 -4.54 -1.89
CA PRO A 256 -7.10 -5.14 -2.26
C PRO A 256 -7.26 -6.17 -3.38
N GLU A 257 -6.20 -6.37 -4.15
CA GLU A 257 -6.01 -7.55 -5.00
C GLU A 257 -4.78 -8.32 -4.53
N LEU A 258 -4.82 -9.65 -4.75
CA LEU A 258 -3.72 -10.54 -4.38
C LEU A 258 -2.46 -10.20 -5.18
N ASN A 259 -1.40 -9.83 -4.46
CA ASN A 259 -0.05 -9.69 -5.01
C ASN A 259 0.99 -10.09 -3.94
N GLU A 260 1.47 -11.32 -4.04
CA GLU A 260 2.46 -11.89 -3.11
C GLU A 260 3.73 -11.06 -3.00
N GLU A 261 4.14 -10.37 -4.05
CA GLU A 261 5.39 -9.63 -4.03
C GLU A 261 5.25 -8.26 -3.32
N VAL A 262 4.05 -7.67 -3.31
CA VAL A 262 3.83 -6.30 -2.82
C VAL A 262 3.01 -6.25 -1.53
N ASN A 263 1.70 -6.48 -1.61
CA ASN A 263 0.76 -6.20 -0.52
C ASN A 263 0.06 -7.45 0.01
N GLU A 264 0.42 -8.65 -0.46
CA GLU A 264 -0.31 -9.88 -0.15
C GLU A 264 -1.79 -9.72 -0.52
N GLU A 265 -2.68 -9.65 0.48
CA GLU A 265 -4.10 -9.36 0.34
C GLU A 265 -4.52 -8.12 1.15
N TRP A 266 -3.56 -7.39 1.69
CA TRP A 266 -3.81 -6.30 2.63
C TRP A 266 -3.79 -4.95 1.93
N LEU A 267 -4.48 -3.99 2.55
CA LEU A 267 -4.50 -2.61 2.13
C LEU A 267 -4.50 -1.71 3.36
N SER A 268 -3.80 -0.58 3.30
CA SER A 268 -3.85 0.42 4.36
C SER A 268 -5.24 1.07 4.45
N ASP A 269 -5.62 1.53 5.64
CA ASP A 269 -6.91 2.21 5.83
C ASP A 269 -7.01 3.49 4.99
N LYS A 270 -5.90 4.21 4.83
CA LYS A 270 -5.84 5.35 3.91
C LYS A 270 -6.22 4.91 2.49
N SER A 271 -5.52 3.93 1.94
CA SER A 271 -5.75 3.44 0.57
C SER A 271 -7.16 2.87 0.37
N ARG A 272 -7.72 2.20 1.38
CA ARG A 272 -9.07 1.60 1.35
C ARG A 272 -10.19 2.64 1.35
N PHE A 273 -10.05 3.70 2.13
CA PHE A 273 -11.15 4.61 2.45
C PHE A 273 -11.01 6.02 1.85
N VAL A 274 -9.89 6.34 1.19
CA VAL A 274 -9.66 7.65 0.52
C VAL A 274 -10.59 7.93 -0.66
N TRP A 275 -11.36 6.95 -1.12
CA TRP A 275 -12.16 7.06 -2.34
C TRP A 275 -13.22 8.18 -2.30
N ASP A 276 -13.70 8.57 -1.13
CA ASP A 276 -14.62 9.71 -0.98
C ASP A 276 -13.94 11.07 -1.26
N GLY A 277 -12.62 11.15 -1.09
CA GLY A 277 -11.78 12.28 -1.49
C GLY A 277 -11.77 12.51 -2.99
N LEU A 278 -11.81 11.44 -3.80
CA LEU A 278 -11.86 11.52 -5.27
C LEU A 278 -13.11 12.24 -5.81
N GLY A 279 -14.17 12.34 -5.01
CA GLY A 279 -15.39 13.08 -5.32
C GLY A 279 -15.44 14.51 -4.78
N ARG A 280 -14.44 14.96 -4.01
CA ARG A 280 -14.46 16.22 -3.24
C ARG A 280 -13.31 17.14 -3.64
N GLN A 281 -13.57 18.45 -3.60
CA GLN A 281 -12.58 19.50 -3.91
C GLN A 281 -11.81 19.28 -5.23
N ARG A 282 -12.47 18.66 -6.22
CA ARG A 282 -11.88 18.33 -7.51
C ARG A 282 -11.77 19.56 -8.41
N LEU A 283 -10.63 19.68 -9.08
CA LEU A 283 -10.44 20.65 -10.14
C LEU A 283 -11.08 20.11 -11.43
N ASP A 284 -12.13 20.79 -11.89
CA ASP A 284 -12.99 20.32 -12.99
C ASP A 284 -12.82 21.12 -14.29
N ARG A 285 -12.12 22.24 -14.26
CA ARG A 285 -11.86 23.12 -15.42
C ARG A 285 -10.65 24.02 -15.14
N PRO A 286 -10.09 24.71 -16.14
CA PRO A 286 -9.02 25.68 -15.90
C PRO A 286 -9.49 26.90 -15.10
N TYR A 287 -8.59 27.46 -14.28
CA TYR A 287 -8.84 28.71 -13.55
C TYR A 287 -7.67 29.68 -13.70
N ILE A 288 -7.97 30.98 -13.77
CA ILE A 288 -6.99 32.07 -13.78
C ILE A 288 -7.31 33.04 -12.64
N ARG A 289 -6.28 33.48 -11.91
CA ARG A 289 -6.42 34.48 -10.86
C ARG A 289 -6.50 35.88 -11.44
N GLU A 290 -7.61 36.54 -11.17
CA GLU A 290 -7.86 37.95 -11.49
C GLU A 290 -8.45 38.64 -10.27
N ASN A 291 -7.97 39.84 -9.94
CA ASN A 291 -8.45 40.62 -8.79
C ASN A 291 -8.45 39.82 -7.47
N GLY A 292 -7.42 38.98 -7.28
CA GLY A 292 -7.23 38.16 -6.08
C GLY A 292 -8.08 36.88 -6.02
N LYS A 293 -8.97 36.62 -6.99
CA LYS A 293 -9.84 35.43 -7.01
C LYS A 293 -9.58 34.58 -8.25
N LEU A 294 -9.67 33.26 -8.10
CA LEU A 294 -9.65 32.32 -9.23
C LEU A 294 -11.00 32.39 -9.95
N ARG A 295 -10.99 32.82 -11.21
CA ARG A 295 -12.15 32.71 -12.10
C ARG A 295 -11.99 31.50 -13.01
N ALA A 296 -13.10 30.88 -13.39
CA ALA A 296 -13.09 29.85 -14.42
C ALA A 296 -12.58 30.43 -15.75
N ALA A 297 -11.83 29.63 -16.50
CA ALA A 297 -11.26 29.97 -17.79
C ALA A 297 -11.42 28.80 -18.76
N THR A 298 -11.33 29.09 -20.06
CA THR A 298 -11.22 28.03 -21.07
C THR A 298 -9.80 27.50 -21.15
N TRP A 299 -9.60 26.31 -21.71
CA TRP A 299 -8.26 25.77 -21.98
C TRP A 299 -7.39 26.70 -22.84
N GLY A 300 -7.99 27.37 -23.83
CA GLY A 300 -7.28 28.34 -24.68
C GLY A 300 -6.78 29.55 -23.88
N GLU A 301 -7.66 30.16 -23.07
CA GLU A 301 -7.27 31.27 -22.19
C GLU A 301 -6.17 30.87 -21.20
N ALA A 302 -6.31 29.69 -20.58
CA ALA A 302 -5.35 29.18 -19.62
C ALA A 302 -3.98 28.92 -20.25
N PHE A 303 -3.93 28.31 -21.45
CA PHE A 303 -2.67 28.07 -22.15
C PHE A 303 -1.98 29.36 -22.60
N GLU A 304 -2.71 30.37 -23.07
CA GLU A 304 -2.11 31.68 -23.38
C GLU A 304 -1.57 32.36 -22.11
N ALA A 305 -2.29 32.26 -20.99
CA ALA A 305 -1.79 32.78 -19.71
C ALA A 305 -0.52 32.04 -19.24
N VAL A 306 -0.45 30.71 -19.41
CA VAL A 306 0.75 29.93 -19.10
C VAL A 306 1.90 30.32 -20.01
N LYS A 307 1.67 30.42 -21.32
CA LYS A 307 2.70 30.86 -22.29
C LYS A 307 3.27 32.24 -21.92
N ALA A 308 2.40 33.18 -21.55
CA ALA A 308 2.83 34.50 -21.08
C ALA A 308 3.68 34.40 -19.81
N ALA A 309 3.27 33.58 -18.84
CA ALA A 309 4.03 33.34 -17.61
C ALA A 309 5.39 32.64 -17.86
N LEU A 310 5.48 31.82 -18.90
CA LEU A 310 6.73 31.16 -19.31
C LEU A 310 7.61 32.04 -20.21
N SER A 311 7.15 33.22 -20.64
CA SER A 311 7.89 34.15 -21.49
C SER A 311 8.89 35.01 -20.67
N VAL A 312 9.67 34.35 -19.82
CA VAL A 312 10.75 34.91 -19.00
C VAL A 312 12.06 34.15 -19.27
N GLY A 313 13.18 34.60 -18.71
CA GLY A 313 14.44 33.85 -18.80
C GLY A 313 14.29 32.44 -18.21
N ALA A 314 14.85 31.42 -18.88
CA ALA A 314 14.70 30.02 -18.46
C ALA A 314 15.29 29.74 -17.07
N ASP A 315 16.29 30.53 -16.65
CA ASP A 315 16.87 30.54 -15.31
C ASP A 315 15.92 31.07 -14.22
N LYS A 316 14.85 31.79 -14.62
CA LYS A 316 13.81 32.35 -13.75
C LYS A 316 12.56 31.47 -13.63
N ILE A 317 12.58 30.28 -14.23
CA ILE A 317 11.49 29.31 -14.18
C ILE A 317 11.93 28.15 -13.29
N GLY A 318 11.06 27.71 -12.39
CA GLY A 318 11.25 26.54 -11.54
C GLY A 318 10.07 25.58 -11.67
N VAL A 319 10.32 24.27 -11.64
CA VAL A 319 9.29 23.25 -11.79
C VAL A 319 9.45 22.21 -10.69
N VAL A 320 8.43 22.04 -9.87
CA VAL A 320 8.41 21.06 -8.77
C VAL A 320 7.34 20.03 -9.06
N ALA A 321 7.73 18.76 -9.10
CA ALA A 321 6.80 17.64 -9.17
C ALA A 321 6.39 17.18 -7.77
N GLY A 322 5.09 16.99 -7.57
CA GLY A 322 4.51 16.52 -6.33
C GLY A 322 4.44 14.99 -6.23
N ASP A 323 3.89 14.53 -5.11
CA ASP A 323 4.03 13.13 -4.67
C ASP A 323 3.15 12.13 -5.43
N LEU A 324 2.13 12.59 -6.15
CA LEU A 324 1.20 11.75 -6.91
C LEU A 324 1.45 11.76 -8.43
N ILE A 325 2.54 12.39 -8.89
CA ILE A 325 2.84 12.53 -10.31
C ILE A 325 3.04 11.17 -10.98
N GLU A 326 2.42 10.96 -12.14
CA GLU A 326 2.68 9.80 -12.97
C GLU A 326 3.92 9.99 -13.86
N VAL A 327 4.54 8.87 -14.27
CA VAL A 327 5.76 8.89 -15.10
C VAL A 327 5.53 9.63 -16.42
N GLU A 328 4.38 9.46 -17.05
CA GLU A 328 4.05 10.13 -18.31
C GLU A 328 3.97 11.66 -18.16
N GLN A 329 3.36 12.18 -17.09
CA GLN A 329 3.32 13.62 -16.82
C GLN A 329 4.71 14.15 -16.46
N ALA A 330 5.46 13.45 -15.60
CA ALA A 330 6.83 13.82 -15.25
C ALA A 330 7.68 13.95 -16.52
N LYS A 331 7.64 12.95 -17.40
CA LYS A 331 8.40 12.95 -18.65
C LYS A 331 7.96 14.06 -19.61
N ALA A 332 6.65 14.23 -19.82
CA ALA A 332 6.16 15.25 -20.74
C ALA A 332 6.42 16.68 -20.28
N ALA A 333 6.29 16.93 -18.97
CA ALA A 333 6.70 18.20 -18.38
C ALA A 333 8.21 18.40 -18.54
N LEU A 334 9.04 17.40 -18.19
CA LEU A 334 10.49 17.49 -18.29
C LEU A 334 10.94 17.81 -19.73
N ASP A 335 10.42 17.09 -20.72
CA ASP A 335 10.75 17.32 -22.13
C ASP A 335 10.43 18.74 -22.57
N LEU A 336 9.24 19.25 -22.20
CA LEU A 336 8.86 20.62 -22.52
C LEU A 336 9.79 21.63 -21.87
N PHE A 337 10.00 21.54 -20.55
CA PHE A 337 10.79 22.51 -19.82
C PHE A 337 12.27 22.47 -20.22
N ARG A 338 12.82 21.29 -20.51
CA ARG A 338 14.17 21.16 -21.09
C ARG A 338 14.25 21.77 -22.49
N SER A 339 13.23 21.62 -23.34
CA SER A 339 13.20 22.27 -24.66
C SER A 339 13.14 23.82 -24.60
N LEU A 340 12.69 24.36 -23.46
CA LEU A 340 12.69 25.79 -23.12
C LEU A 340 13.99 26.23 -22.42
N GLY A 341 14.93 25.31 -22.18
CA GLY A 341 16.21 25.59 -21.51
C GLY A 341 16.13 25.66 -19.98
N VAL A 342 15.00 25.28 -19.37
CA VAL A 342 14.82 25.31 -17.92
C VAL A 342 15.63 24.21 -17.27
N LYS A 343 16.50 24.59 -16.33
CA LYS A 343 17.36 23.68 -15.56
C LYS A 343 16.82 23.36 -14.16
N ASN A 344 15.98 24.26 -13.62
CA ASN A 344 15.45 24.20 -12.26
C ASN A 344 14.21 23.29 -12.22
N THR A 345 14.42 22.00 -12.17
CA THR A 345 13.36 20.99 -12.09
C THR A 345 13.67 20.05 -10.94
N ASP A 346 12.71 19.72 -10.09
CA ASP A 346 12.95 18.75 -9.03
C ASP A 346 11.67 17.97 -8.72
N CYS A 347 11.80 16.68 -8.45
CA CYS A 347 10.71 15.82 -8.02
C CYS A 347 10.78 15.50 -6.53
N ARG A 348 11.67 16.16 -5.78
CA ARG A 348 11.86 15.96 -4.34
C ARG A 348 11.35 17.17 -3.53
N PRO A 349 10.02 17.38 -3.43
CA PRO A 349 9.43 18.50 -2.70
C PRO A 349 9.89 18.60 -1.24
N ALA A 350 10.06 17.47 -0.57
CA ALA A 350 10.56 17.42 0.81
C ALA A 350 12.06 17.75 0.95
N GLY A 351 12.80 17.86 -0.16
CA GLY A 351 14.22 18.22 -0.16
C GLY A 351 15.18 17.05 0.06
N ALA A 352 14.76 15.81 -0.22
CA ALA A 352 15.62 14.64 -0.09
C ALA A 352 16.89 14.75 -0.97
N GLN A 353 18.05 14.38 -0.43
CA GLN A 353 19.33 14.60 -1.11
C GLN A 353 19.84 13.40 -1.96
N TYR A 354 18.97 12.48 -2.39
CA TYR A 354 19.33 11.32 -3.23
C TYR A 354 19.01 11.56 -4.73
N GLY A 355 19.43 10.63 -5.60
CA GLY A 355 18.97 10.54 -7.00
C GLY A 355 19.74 11.38 -8.04
N THR A 356 20.52 12.37 -7.61
CA THR A 356 21.33 13.21 -8.52
C THR A 356 22.57 12.51 -9.07
N SER A 357 22.97 11.37 -8.49
CA SER A 357 24.10 10.56 -8.99
C SER A 357 23.80 9.85 -10.31
N GLY A 358 22.51 9.72 -10.69
CA GLY A 358 22.08 8.90 -11.83
C GLY A 358 22.16 7.38 -11.60
N VAL A 359 22.55 6.94 -10.41
CA VAL A 359 22.59 5.51 -10.03
C VAL A 359 21.29 5.14 -9.35
N ARG A 360 20.50 4.28 -10.00
CA ARG A 360 19.13 3.95 -9.60
C ARG A 360 19.10 3.26 -8.23
N GLU A 361 20.01 2.32 -8.02
CA GLU A 361 20.13 1.49 -6.83
C GLU A 361 20.39 2.31 -5.56
N HIS A 362 20.90 3.54 -5.67
CA HIS A 362 21.16 4.40 -4.51
C HIS A 362 19.87 4.99 -3.91
N TYR A 363 18.75 4.93 -4.62
CA TYR A 363 17.45 5.39 -4.12
C TYR A 363 16.36 4.32 -4.17
N LEU A 364 16.64 3.10 -4.61
CA LEU A 364 15.64 2.03 -4.56
C LEU A 364 15.61 1.33 -3.21
N PHE A 365 14.48 0.72 -2.90
CA PHE A 365 14.34 -0.39 -1.97
C PHE A 365 14.82 -1.68 -2.66
N ASN A 366 16.13 -1.85 -2.81
CA ASN A 366 16.70 -2.99 -3.55
C ASN A 366 16.39 -4.39 -2.99
N PRO A 367 16.19 -4.61 -1.67
CA PRO A 367 15.93 -5.95 -1.15
C PRO A 367 14.56 -6.52 -1.57
N THR A 368 13.71 -5.71 -2.19
CA THR A 368 12.28 -5.96 -2.46
C THR A 368 11.41 -6.04 -1.22
N LEU A 369 10.14 -5.68 -1.35
CA LEU A 369 9.15 -5.75 -0.27
C LEU A 369 8.95 -7.20 0.22
N MET A 370 9.06 -8.19 -0.66
CA MET A 370 8.98 -9.62 -0.31
C MET A 370 10.26 -10.15 0.34
N GLY A 371 11.43 -9.60 -0.02
CA GLY A 371 12.72 -10.07 0.48
C GLY A 371 12.90 -9.93 1.99
N ILE A 372 12.05 -9.17 2.68
CA ILE A 372 12.01 -9.14 4.16
C ILE A 372 11.70 -10.51 4.78
N GLU A 373 11.06 -11.42 4.04
CA GLU A 373 10.80 -12.80 4.49
C GLU A 373 12.05 -13.69 4.41
N GLU A 374 13.08 -13.26 3.67
CA GLU A 374 14.38 -13.95 3.58
C GLU A 374 15.45 -13.34 4.51
N ALA A 375 15.24 -12.12 5.01
CA ALA A 375 16.18 -11.43 5.88
C ALA A 375 16.19 -12.01 7.30
N ASP A 376 17.38 -12.07 7.91
CA ASP A 376 17.58 -12.55 9.29
C ASP A 376 17.96 -11.42 10.28
N ALA A 377 18.41 -10.28 9.78
CA ALA A 377 18.55 -9.04 10.55
C ALA A 377 18.09 -7.82 9.74
N LEU A 378 17.41 -6.87 10.38
CA LEU A 378 16.93 -5.62 9.82
C LEU A 378 17.40 -4.43 10.68
N LEU A 379 18.04 -3.45 10.05
CA LEU A 379 18.31 -2.14 10.65
C LEU A 379 17.47 -1.05 9.96
N LEU A 380 16.59 -0.41 10.73
CA LEU A 380 15.82 0.77 10.30
C LEU A 380 16.54 2.04 10.73
N ILE A 381 16.71 2.99 9.80
CA ILE A 381 17.39 4.27 10.05
C ILE A 381 16.46 5.42 9.67
N GLY A 382 15.96 6.13 10.67
CA GLY A 382 15.05 7.27 10.51
C GLY A 382 13.77 6.93 9.72
N ALA A 383 13.35 5.67 9.74
CA ALA A 383 12.15 5.18 9.08
C ALA A 383 11.09 4.81 10.12
N ASN A 384 9.82 5.14 9.83
CA ASN A 384 8.67 4.61 10.55
C ASN A 384 7.80 3.81 9.56
N PRO A 385 8.12 2.53 9.29
CA PRO A 385 7.42 1.75 8.29
C PRO A 385 5.92 1.60 8.59
N ARG A 386 5.49 1.69 9.85
CA ARG A 386 4.07 1.63 10.22
C ARG A 386 3.24 2.72 9.55
N VAL A 387 3.77 3.93 9.43
CA VAL A 387 3.04 5.07 8.81
C VAL A 387 3.50 5.37 7.38
N GLU A 388 4.73 5.01 7.03
CA GLU A 388 5.33 5.27 5.72
C GLU A 388 4.97 4.17 4.69
N ALA A 389 4.83 2.91 5.15
CA ALA A 389 4.51 1.75 4.32
C ALA A 389 3.82 0.66 5.17
N ALA A 390 2.61 0.94 5.65
CA ALA A 390 1.89 0.15 6.67
C ALA A 390 1.82 -1.36 6.37
N VAL A 391 1.58 -1.73 5.12
CA VAL A 391 1.49 -3.15 4.74
C VAL A 391 2.87 -3.83 4.74
N TRP A 392 3.95 -3.11 4.41
CA TRP A 392 5.31 -3.64 4.58
C TRP A 392 5.67 -3.80 6.06
N ASN A 393 5.21 -2.90 6.94
CA ASN A 393 5.33 -3.08 8.39
C ASN A 393 4.66 -4.37 8.88
N ALA A 394 3.48 -4.71 8.37
CA ALA A 394 2.84 -5.99 8.65
C ALA A 394 3.64 -7.19 8.11
N ARG A 395 4.38 -7.02 7.01
CA ARG A 395 5.29 -8.06 6.50
C ARG A 395 6.55 -8.21 7.36
N ILE A 396 7.12 -7.11 7.87
CA ILE A 396 8.19 -7.16 8.89
C ILE A 396 7.68 -7.92 10.11
N ARG A 397 6.47 -7.61 10.57
CA ARG A 397 5.82 -8.31 11.69
C ARG A 397 5.70 -9.81 11.42
N LYS A 398 5.26 -10.20 10.23
CA LYS A 398 5.18 -11.61 9.80
C LYS A 398 6.56 -12.29 9.91
N SER A 399 7.61 -11.67 9.38
CA SER A 399 8.98 -12.19 9.48
C SER A 399 9.50 -12.25 10.92
N TRP A 400 9.13 -11.30 11.78
CA TRP A 400 9.45 -11.35 13.20
C TRP A 400 8.74 -12.51 13.92
N LEU A 401 7.44 -12.67 13.67
CA LEU A 401 6.60 -13.67 14.35
C LEU A 401 6.96 -15.10 13.93
N TRP A 402 7.31 -15.31 12.66
CA TRP A 402 7.50 -16.66 12.09
C TRP A 402 8.92 -16.96 11.58
N GLY A 403 9.76 -15.94 11.33
CA GLY A 403 11.09 -16.04 10.69
C GLY A 403 12.30 -15.71 11.59
N ASN A 404 12.08 -15.45 12.89
CA ASN A 404 13.13 -15.08 13.86
C ASN A 404 13.97 -13.85 13.46
N LEU A 405 13.38 -12.93 12.70
CA LEU A 405 14.02 -11.68 12.28
C LEU A 405 14.46 -10.84 13.49
N LYS A 406 15.72 -10.42 13.52
CA LYS A 406 16.24 -9.44 14.50
C LYS A 406 16.09 -8.03 13.97
N ILE A 407 15.56 -7.11 14.77
CA ILE A 407 15.21 -5.76 14.31
C ILE A 407 15.86 -4.72 15.22
N GLY A 408 16.59 -3.78 14.61
CA GLY A 408 17.17 -2.62 15.25
C GLY A 408 16.62 -1.33 14.65
N LEU A 409 16.46 -0.30 15.47
CA LEU A 409 15.97 1.02 15.05
C LEU A 409 16.90 2.13 15.56
N ILE A 410 17.42 2.93 14.64
CA ILE A 410 18.03 4.24 14.94
C ILE A 410 17.05 5.30 14.42
N GLY A 411 16.28 5.91 15.31
CA GLY A 411 15.19 6.80 14.94
C GLY A 411 14.33 7.22 16.13
N GLU A 412 13.23 7.90 15.85
CA GLU A 412 12.21 8.18 16.86
C GLU A 412 11.70 6.85 17.45
N ALA A 413 11.58 6.78 18.78
CA ALA A 413 11.07 5.60 19.47
C ALA A 413 9.55 5.51 19.28
N VAL A 414 9.12 4.80 18.25
CA VAL A 414 7.72 4.66 17.83
C VAL A 414 7.19 3.24 18.07
N ASP A 415 5.87 3.08 18.18
CA ASP A 415 5.26 1.76 18.21
C ASP A 415 5.16 1.19 16.78
N LEU A 416 5.99 0.19 16.47
CA LEU A 416 5.99 -0.52 15.19
C LEU A 416 5.09 -1.76 15.17
N THR A 417 4.33 -2.01 16.25
CA THR A 417 3.52 -3.21 16.51
C THR A 417 4.32 -4.46 16.90
N TYR A 418 5.66 -4.43 16.83
CA TYR A 418 6.54 -5.53 17.24
C TYR A 418 7.74 -4.98 18.03
N PRO A 419 8.39 -5.80 18.89
CA PRO A 419 9.57 -5.38 19.62
C PRO A 419 10.78 -5.22 18.70
N TYR A 420 11.64 -4.26 19.03
CA TYR A 420 12.91 -3.99 18.35
C TYR A 420 13.95 -3.50 19.37
N GLU A 421 15.23 -3.57 18.99
CA GLU A 421 16.32 -2.96 19.74
C GLU A 421 16.44 -1.48 19.34
N HIS A 422 16.20 -0.57 20.29
CA HIS A 422 16.34 0.87 20.03
C HIS A 422 17.79 1.29 20.26
N LEU A 423 18.46 1.70 19.18
CA LEU A 423 19.90 1.90 19.12
C LEU A 423 20.33 3.38 19.18
N GLY A 424 19.39 4.30 18.97
CA GLY A 424 19.67 5.73 18.94
C GLY A 424 18.51 6.53 18.34
N THR A 425 18.64 7.86 18.32
CA THR A 425 17.59 8.77 17.84
C THR A 425 18.06 9.71 16.73
N SER A 426 19.37 9.84 16.51
CA SER A 426 19.98 10.80 15.61
C SER A 426 20.95 10.13 14.63
N ALA A 427 21.33 10.84 13.58
CA ALA A 427 22.31 10.32 12.62
C ALA A 427 23.67 10.06 13.29
N ALA A 428 24.09 10.93 14.22
CA ALA A 428 25.34 10.78 14.97
C ALA A 428 25.42 9.48 15.79
N ASP A 429 24.28 8.86 16.14
CA ASP A 429 24.28 7.59 16.88
C ASP A 429 24.76 6.41 16.01
N LEU A 430 24.83 6.56 14.68
CA LEU A 430 25.47 5.58 13.79
C LEU A 430 26.95 5.37 14.11
N ASP A 431 27.65 6.38 14.63
CA ASP A 431 29.06 6.24 15.03
C ASP A 431 29.22 5.26 16.19
N GLN A 432 28.19 5.13 17.03
CA GLN A 432 28.17 4.21 18.17
C GLN A 432 27.75 2.80 17.77
N LEU A 433 27.08 2.63 16.62
CA LEU A 433 26.60 1.33 16.13
C LEU A 433 27.74 0.30 16.08
N ALA A 434 28.91 0.68 15.58
CA ALA A 434 30.06 -0.23 15.47
C ALA A 434 30.52 -0.83 16.82
N SER A 435 30.17 -0.20 17.94
CA SER A 435 30.47 -0.68 19.30
C SER A 435 29.27 -1.37 19.99
N SER A 436 28.13 -1.46 19.32
CA SER A 436 26.91 -2.10 19.84
C SER A 436 26.88 -3.61 19.58
N ASP A 437 26.15 -4.35 20.42
CA ASP A 437 25.92 -5.79 20.22
C ASP A 437 25.15 -6.06 18.91
N PHE A 438 24.25 -5.15 18.51
CA PHE A 438 23.48 -5.29 17.27
C PHE A 438 24.33 -5.22 16.00
N PHE A 439 25.48 -4.54 16.03
CA PHE A 439 26.41 -4.57 14.89
C PHE A 439 27.01 -5.95 14.65
N GLN A 440 27.22 -6.73 15.72
CA GLN A 440 27.63 -8.12 15.60
C GLN A 440 26.49 -8.97 15.03
N VAL A 441 25.24 -8.72 15.45
CA VAL A 441 24.04 -9.36 14.85
C VAL A 441 23.99 -9.12 13.34
N LEU A 442 24.22 -7.89 12.88
CA LEU A 442 24.26 -7.55 11.45
C LEU A 442 25.39 -8.25 10.69
N LYS A 443 26.56 -8.45 11.31
CA LYS A 443 27.70 -9.15 10.69
C LYS A 443 27.52 -10.66 10.61
N ASP A 444 26.86 -11.25 11.60
CA ASP A 444 26.63 -12.70 11.67
C ASP A 444 25.42 -13.13 10.84
N ALA A 445 24.56 -12.17 10.47
CA ALA A 445 23.43 -12.36 9.58
C ALA A 445 23.87 -12.78 8.17
N LYS A 446 23.13 -13.71 7.56
CA LYS A 446 23.35 -14.18 6.19
C LYS A 446 22.72 -13.26 5.15
N ARG A 447 21.59 -12.63 5.48
CA ARG A 447 20.86 -11.70 4.63
C ARG A 447 20.48 -10.45 5.45
N PRO A 448 21.48 -9.67 5.92
CA PRO A 448 21.20 -8.45 6.66
C PRO A 448 20.57 -7.40 5.73
N MET A 449 19.55 -6.71 6.22
CA MET A 449 18.84 -5.64 5.52
C MET A 449 19.04 -4.32 6.25
N ILE A 450 19.38 -3.26 5.53
CA ILE A 450 19.51 -1.90 6.05
C ILE A 450 18.61 -0.98 5.24
N VAL A 451 17.67 -0.34 5.92
CA VAL A 451 16.65 0.52 5.30
C VAL A 451 16.71 1.91 5.89
N VAL A 452 16.87 2.91 5.01
CA VAL A 452 16.84 4.32 5.38
C VAL A 452 15.50 4.92 4.96
N GLY A 453 14.81 5.57 5.89
CA GLY A 453 13.59 6.32 5.58
C GLY A 453 13.91 7.56 4.76
N GLU A 454 13.06 7.89 3.78
CA GLU A 454 13.23 9.10 2.96
C GLU A 454 13.34 10.37 3.81
N GLY A 455 12.58 10.48 4.90
CA GLY A 455 12.63 11.63 5.82
C GLY A 455 14.03 11.87 6.41
N ALA A 456 14.79 10.81 6.65
CA ALA A 456 16.17 10.91 7.14
C ALA A 456 17.10 11.56 6.11
N LEU A 457 16.79 11.43 4.82
CA LEU A 457 17.58 11.96 3.70
C LEU A 457 17.18 13.39 3.29
N CYS A 458 16.11 13.95 3.87
CA CYS A 458 15.67 15.35 3.68
C CYS A 458 16.45 16.37 4.52
N ARG A 459 17.38 15.91 5.35
CA ARG A 459 18.17 16.76 6.25
C ARG A 459 19.35 17.40 5.53
N GLU A 460 19.94 18.43 6.14
CA GLU A 460 21.16 19.07 5.62
C GLU A 460 22.32 18.07 5.45
N ASP A 461 22.42 17.10 6.36
CA ASP A 461 23.42 16.02 6.35
C ASP A 461 22.98 14.76 5.58
N GLY A 462 21.90 14.83 4.78
CA GLY A 462 21.30 13.69 4.09
C GLY A 462 22.27 12.95 3.15
N LEU A 463 23.09 13.66 2.37
CA LEU A 463 24.14 13.05 1.54
C LEU A 463 25.18 12.30 2.38
N LYS A 464 25.58 12.89 3.51
CA LYS A 464 26.57 12.27 4.42
C LYS A 464 26.01 11.02 5.07
N LEU A 465 24.75 11.06 5.48
CA LEU A 465 24.02 9.90 5.97
C LEU A 465 23.95 8.80 4.91
N SER A 466 23.54 9.12 3.68
CA SER A 466 23.47 8.15 2.59
C SER A 466 24.81 7.48 2.31
N GLU A 467 25.91 8.25 2.31
CA GLU A 467 27.27 7.72 2.16
C GLU A 467 27.61 6.71 3.27
N ILE A 468 27.39 7.08 4.53
CA ILE A 468 27.75 6.26 5.69
C ILE A 468 26.92 4.98 5.73
N VAL A 469 25.61 5.07 5.48
CA VAL A 469 24.75 3.87 5.46
C VAL A 469 25.12 2.95 4.31
N HIS A 470 25.48 3.49 3.15
CA HIS A 470 25.95 2.66 2.05
C HIS A 470 27.25 1.93 2.41
N LYS A 471 28.23 2.62 2.99
CA LYS A 471 29.48 2.00 3.49
C LYS A 471 29.20 0.95 4.56
N LEU A 472 28.25 1.20 5.45
CA LEU A 472 27.79 0.23 6.45
C LEU A 472 27.23 -1.02 5.78
N SER A 473 26.38 -0.86 4.75
CA SER A 473 25.78 -1.99 4.02
C SER A 473 26.82 -2.91 3.38
N GLN A 474 27.90 -2.34 2.84
CA GLN A 474 29.04 -3.10 2.32
C GLN A 474 29.81 -3.81 3.46
N THR A 475 29.98 -3.13 4.60
CA THR A 475 30.76 -3.64 5.75
C THR A 475 30.11 -4.83 6.44
N VAL A 476 28.78 -4.86 6.54
CA VAL A 476 28.03 -5.93 7.22
C VAL A 476 27.58 -7.05 6.28
N GLY A 477 27.95 -7.02 4.99
CA GLY A 477 27.55 -8.03 4.02
C GLY A 477 26.10 -7.91 3.54
N ALA A 478 25.45 -6.76 3.77
CA ALA A 478 24.13 -6.48 3.20
C ALA A 478 24.20 -6.31 1.67
N VAL A 479 25.38 -6.03 1.11
CA VAL A 479 25.63 -6.13 -0.33
C VAL A 479 26.54 -7.32 -0.59
N SER A 480 26.00 -8.39 -1.16
CA SER A 480 26.74 -9.61 -1.54
C SER A 480 26.28 -10.10 -2.93
N GLU A 481 26.96 -11.09 -3.50
CA GLU A 481 26.69 -11.58 -4.88
C GLU A 481 25.21 -11.95 -5.11
N GLU A 482 24.50 -12.43 -4.08
CA GLU A 482 23.11 -12.88 -4.16
C GLU A 482 22.13 -12.04 -3.33
N TRP A 483 22.57 -10.93 -2.72
CA TRP A 483 21.75 -10.14 -1.81
C TRP A 483 22.02 -8.64 -1.92
N ALA A 484 20.97 -7.87 -2.25
CA ALA A 484 20.98 -6.42 -2.30
C ALA A 484 20.19 -5.84 -1.11
N GLY A 485 20.73 -6.00 0.09
CA GLY A 485 20.16 -5.65 1.38
C GLY A 485 20.11 -4.16 1.74
N PHE A 486 20.54 -3.24 0.86
CA PHE A 486 20.42 -1.79 1.09
C PHE A 486 19.15 -1.23 0.44
N GLY A 487 18.33 -0.49 1.18
CA GLY A 487 17.10 0.11 0.66
C GLY A 487 16.82 1.53 1.14
N VAL A 488 16.17 2.33 0.30
CA VAL A 488 15.52 3.58 0.68
C VAL A 488 14.01 3.36 0.70
N LEU A 489 13.37 3.66 1.84
CA LEU A 489 11.92 3.60 1.98
C LEU A 489 11.32 4.96 1.62
N HIS A 490 10.70 5.03 0.45
CA HIS A 490 10.01 6.22 -0.02
C HIS A 490 8.63 6.38 0.62
N THR A 491 8.13 7.62 0.66
CA THR A 491 6.78 7.93 1.16
C THR A 491 5.79 8.28 0.06
N ALA A 492 6.26 8.57 -1.15
CA ALA A 492 5.47 9.09 -2.26
C ALA A 492 5.47 8.19 -3.51
N ALA A 493 4.27 7.88 -4.03
CA ALA A 493 4.06 7.00 -5.19
C ALA A 493 4.72 7.49 -6.48
N GLY A 494 4.74 8.81 -6.71
CA GLY A 494 5.30 9.42 -7.91
C GLY A 494 6.82 9.54 -7.89
N ARG A 495 7.49 9.21 -6.76
CA ARG A 495 8.88 9.58 -6.54
C ARG A 495 9.85 8.83 -7.42
N VAL A 496 9.87 7.51 -7.32
CA VAL A 496 10.85 6.67 -8.02
C VAL A 496 10.70 6.83 -9.53
N GLY A 497 9.46 6.86 -10.03
CA GLY A 497 9.18 7.06 -11.46
C GLY A 497 9.67 8.41 -12.00
N ALA A 498 9.56 9.48 -11.21
CA ALA A 498 10.08 10.80 -11.57
C ALA A 498 11.62 10.85 -11.54
N LEU A 499 12.26 10.16 -10.58
CA LEU A 499 13.72 10.00 -10.55
C LEU A 499 14.22 9.20 -11.76
N ASP A 500 13.52 8.12 -12.12
CA ASP A 500 13.87 7.24 -13.25
C ASP A 500 13.87 7.97 -14.60
N VAL A 501 13.03 8.99 -14.76
CA VAL A 501 13.03 9.85 -15.98
C VAL A 501 14.00 11.03 -15.89
N GLY A 502 14.73 11.16 -14.78
CA GLY A 502 15.70 12.24 -14.56
C GLY A 502 15.06 13.59 -14.22
N PHE A 503 13.91 13.59 -13.53
CA PHE A 503 13.24 14.81 -13.05
C PHE A 503 13.97 15.39 -11.82
N VAL A 504 15.25 15.70 -11.99
CA VAL A 504 16.13 16.29 -10.99
C VAL A 504 16.77 17.56 -11.57
N PRO A 505 17.40 18.42 -10.76
CA PRO A 505 18.03 19.63 -11.27
C PRO A 505 19.08 19.26 -12.32
N ALA A 506 19.05 19.96 -13.47
CA ALA A 506 20.14 19.82 -14.44
C ALA A 506 21.42 20.45 -13.86
N GLU A 507 22.57 20.26 -14.52
CA GLU A 507 23.82 20.87 -14.09
C GLU A 507 23.70 22.40 -13.94
N GLY A 508 23.93 22.89 -12.71
CA GLY A 508 23.78 24.29 -12.31
C GLY A 508 22.33 24.76 -12.09
N GLY A 509 21.35 23.86 -12.13
CA GLY A 509 19.96 24.14 -11.80
C GLY A 509 19.70 24.15 -10.29
N LEU A 510 18.62 24.82 -9.90
CA LEU A 510 18.15 24.92 -8.53
C LEU A 510 17.35 23.67 -8.11
N ALA A 511 17.50 23.23 -6.86
CA ALA A 511 16.67 22.20 -6.25
C ALA A 511 15.41 22.81 -5.62
N THR A 512 14.52 21.97 -5.09
CA THR A 512 13.21 22.42 -4.56
C THR A 512 13.33 23.58 -3.56
N ALA A 513 14.25 23.50 -2.60
CA ALA A 513 14.39 24.51 -1.55
C ALA A 513 14.70 25.90 -2.12
N GLU A 514 15.57 25.97 -3.12
CA GLU A 514 15.92 27.22 -3.80
C GLU A 514 14.82 27.67 -4.78
N ILE A 515 14.14 26.74 -5.46
CA ILE A 515 12.99 27.06 -6.32
C ILE A 515 11.88 27.73 -5.51
N LEU A 516 11.59 27.23 -4.31
CA LEU A 516 10.54 27.74 -3.43
C LEU A 516 11.00 28.93 -2.57
N GLY A 517 12.27 29.31 -2.62
CA GLY A 517 12.87 30.38 -1.82
C GLY A 517 12.50 31.81 -2.22
N GLY A 518 11.68 32.02 -3.26
CA GLY A 518 11.15 33.34 -3.63
C GLY A 518 11.97 34.16 -4.64
N GLY A 519 12.96 33.56 -5.30
CA GLY A 519 13.84 34.24 -6.27
C GLY A 519 13.44 34.12 -7.75
N LEU A 520 12.46 33.26 -8.07
CA LEU A 520 12.06 32.94 -9.43
C LEU A 520 10.85 33.76 -9.90
N SER A 521 10.78 34.07 -11.19
CA SER A 521 9.63 34.80 -11.76
C SER A 521 8.41 33.90 -11.91
N THR A 522 8.63 32.63 -12.28
CA THR A 522 7.57 31.66 -12.53
C THR A 522 7.88 30.33 -11.86
N VAL A 523 6.92 29.79 -11.12
CA VAL A 523 7.02 28.47 -10.48
C VAL A 523 5.86 27.60 -10.96
N VAL A 524 6.19 26.41 -11.43
CA VAL A 524 5.22 25.41 -11.90
C VAL A 524 5.17 24.27 -10.90
N LEU A 525 4.01 24.02 -10.34
CA LEU A 525 3.73 22.98 -9.36
C LEU A 525 2.93 21.87 -10.04
N LEU A 526 3.51 20.67 -10.18
CA LEU A 526 2.83 19.50 -10.76
C LEU A 526 2.24 18.66 -9.63
N GLY A 527 1.06 19.03 -9.14
CA GLY A 527 0.42 18.38 -8.00
C GLY A 527 1.23 18.48 -6.70
N ALA A 528 2.08 19.50 -6.58
CA ALA A 528 2.90 19.73 -5.41
C ALA A 528 2.12 20.54 -4.37
N ASP A 529 1.61 19.83 -3.37
CA ASP A 529 0.84 20.39 -2.25
C ASP A 529 1.54 20.19 -0.88
N GLU A 530 2.50 19.26 -0.78
CA GLU A 530 3.27 18.96 0.45
C GLU A 530 4.46 19.92 0.67
N VAL A 531 4.31 21.20 0.30
CA VAL A 531 5.42 22.17 0.30
C VAL A 531 5.03 23.50 0.93
N ASP A 532 6.00 24.17 1.56
CA ASP A 532 5.82 25.55 2.03
C ASP A 532 5.88 26.53 0.86
N LEU A 533 4.73 27.12 0.53
CA LEU A 533 4.57 28.08 -0.57
C LEU A 533 4.61 29.55 -0.09
N SER A 534 4.80 29.79 1.22
CA SER A 534 4.73 31.14 1.81
C SER A 534 5.81 32.09 1.30
N LYS A 535 6.97 31.55 0.92
CA LYS A 535 8.15 32.31 0.47
C LYS A 535 8.10 32.71 -1.00
N LEU A 536 7.12 32.24 -1.77
CA LEU A 536 7.01 32.51 -3.21
C LEU A 536 6.70 33.97 -3.56
N GLY A 537 6.32 34.82 -2.60
CA GLY A 537 6.13 36.26 -2.83
C GLY A 537 5.29 36.57 -4.07
N ASN A 538 5.87 37.32 -5.01
CA ASN A 538 5.23 37.75 -6.26
C ASN A 538 5.47 36.80 -7.46
N SER A 539 6.07 35.63 -7.27
CA SER A 539 6.24 34.65 -8.34
C SER A 539 4.88 34.26 -8.93
N LYS A 540 4.83 34.16 -10.26
CA LYS A 540 3.67 33.64 -10.98
C LYS A 540 3.61 32.13 -10.81
N VAL A 541 2.53 31.61 -10.20
CA VAL A 541 2.41 30.18 -9.88
C VAL A 541 1.44 29.49 -10.83
N ILE A 542 1.91 28.44 -11.52
CA ILE A 542 1.09 27.57 -12.34
C ILE A 542 0.95 26.24 -11.60
N TYR A 543 -0.28 25.81 -11.32
CA TYR A 543 -0.56 24.53 -10.68
C TYR A 543 -1.24 23.58 -11.68
N VAL A 544 -0.70 22.37 -11.81
CA VAL A 544 -1.27 21.29 -12.62
C VAL A 544 -1.55 20.11 -11.70
N GLY A 545 -2.82 19.88 -11.37
CA GLY A 545 -3.20 18.86 -10.38
C GLY A 545 -4.69 18.56 -10.39
N SER A 546 -5.10 17.58 -9.58
CA SER A 546 -6.46 17.04 -9.59
C SER A 546 -7.37 17.58 -8.49
N HIS A 547 -6.79 18.16 -7.42
CA HIS A 547 -7.51 18.64 -6.24
C HIS A 547 -7.12 20.08 -5.91
N GLY A 548 -8.06 20.82 -5.31
CA GLY A 548 -7.83 22.16 -4.81
C GLY A 548 -7.37 22.14 -3.36
N ASP A 549 -6.06 22.22 -3.12
CA ASP A 549 -5.46 22.31 -1.78
C ASP A 549 -4.42 23.45 -1.72
N ALA A 550 -3.27 23.28 -1.08
CA ALA A 550 -2.26 24.33 -0.87
C ALA A 550 -1.73 24.92 -2.19
N GLY A 551 -1.33 24.07 -3.13
CA GLY A 551 -0.76 24.45 -4.42
C GLY A 551 -1.77 25.20 -5.29
N ALA A 552 -2.98 24.65 -5.43
CA ALA A 552 -4.06 25.29 -6.17
C ALA A 552 -4.50 26.62 -5.54
N SER A 553 -4.52 26.71 -4.19
CA SER A 553 -4.90 27.93 -3.47
C SER A 553 -3.90 29.06 -3.67
N ARG A 554 -2.60 28.74 -3.79
CA ARG A 554 -1.56 29.73 -4.10
C ARG A 554 -1.50 30.08 -5.59
N ALA A 555 -1.97 29.20 -6.47
CA ALA A 555 -1.81 29.34 -7.92
C ALA A 555 -2.40 30.63 -8.50
N ASP A 556 -1.72 31.14 -9.52
CA ASP A 556 -2.23 32.15 -10.43
C ASP A 556 -2.97 31.54 -11.62
N ILE A 557 -2.55 30.35 -12.04
CA ILE A 557 -3.17 29.60 -13.14
C ILE A 557 -3.29 28.15 -12.70
N VAL A 558 -4.47 27.56 -12.83
CA VAL A 558 -4.76 26.17 -12.47
C VAL A 558 -5.16 25.40 -13.71
N LEU A 559 -4.48 24.30 -13.98
CA LEU A 559 -4.80 23.35 -15.04
C LEU A 559 -5.26 22.02 -14.40
N PRO A 560 -6.52 21.59 -14.61
CA PRO A 560 -7.04 20.38 -13.98
C PRO A 560 -6.46 19.12 -14.63
N SER A 561 -5.79 18.28 -13.84
CA SER A 561 -5.35 16.95 -14.25
C SER A 561 -6.25 15.83 -13.72
N ALA A 562 -6.23 14.69 -14.40
CA ALA A 562 -6.90 13.46 -13.98
C ALA A 562 -6.30 12.94 -12.65
N ALA A 563 -7.15 12.33 -11.81
CA ALA A 563 -6.69 11.55 -10.65
C ALA A 563 -6.27 10.14 -11.07
N TYR A 564 -5.58 9.39 -10.19
CA TYR A 564 -5.02 8.06 -10.50
C TYR A 564 -6.06 7.01 -10.94
N THR A 565 -7.33 7.15 -10.50
CA THR A 565 -8.45 6.27 -10.92
C THR A 565 -9.10 6.68 -12.25
N GLU A 566 -8.68 7.81 -12.82
CA GLU A 566 -9.27 8.43 -14.02
C GLU A 566 -8.36 8.31 -15.25
N MET A 567 -7.21 7.67 -15.11
CA MET A 567 -6.22 7.52 -16.17
C MET A 567 -5.56 6.15 -16.15
N THR A 568 -5.05 5.76 -17.31
CA THR A 568 -4.14 4.62 -17.43
C THR A 568 -2.74 5.20 -17.43
N ALA A 569 -2.03 5.08 -16.31
CA ALA A 569 -0.77 5.79 -16.07
C ALA A 569 0.26 4.90 -15.38
N THR A 570 1.54 5.15 -15.65
CA THR A 570 2.65 4.36 -15.11
C THR A 570 3.13 4.96 -13.79
N TYR A 571 3.28 4.10 -12.79
CA TYR A 571 3.91 4.42 -11.50
C TYR A 571 5.06 3.43 -11.26
N VAL A 572 6.06 3.87 -10.49
CA VAL A 572 7.16 3.01 -10.05
C VAL A 572 7.21 3.07 -8.54
N ASN A 573 7.06 1.92 -7.89
CA ASN A 573 7.05 1.86 -6.44
C ASN A 573 8.48 1.94 -5.85
N THR A 574 8.57 1.93 -4.51
CA THR A 574 9.82 2.09 -3.76
C THR A 574 10.88 1.04 -4.12
N GLU A 575 10.49 -0.19 -4.48
CA GLU A 575 11.42 -1.26 -4.90
C GLU A 575 11.77 -1.21 -6.39
N GLY A 576 11.35 -0.18 -7.12
CA GLY A 576 11.68 0.00 -8.53
C GLY A 576 10.80 -0.79 -9.50
N ARG A 577 9.70 -1.39 -9.02
CA ARG A 577 8.73 -2.14 -9.82
C ARG A 577 7.85 -1.18 -10.62
N VAL A 578 7.86 -1.33 -11.93
CA VAL A 578 6.98 -0.58 -12.83
C VAL A 578 5.58 -1.20 -12.83
N GLN A 579 4.58 -0.41 -12.46
CA GLN A 579 3.18 -0.79 -12.43
C GLN A 579 2.34 0.23 -13.23
N MET A 580 1.09 -0.12 -13.53
CA MET A 580 0.23 0.77 -14.31
C MET A 580 -1.19 0.77 -13.74
N THR A 581 -1.74 1.95 -13.50
CA THR A 581 -3.15 2.09 -13.17
C THR A 581 -4.01 1.77 -14.39
N THR A 582 -5.27 1.42 -14.14
CA THR A 582 -6.29 1.31 -15.18
C THR A 582 -7.40 2.30 -14.88
N ARG A 583 -7.82 3.06 -15.90
CA ARG A 583 -8.91 4.02 -15.78
C ARG A 583 -10.22 3.33 -15.37
N ALA A 584 -10.68 3.60 -14.15
CA ALA A 584 -11.92 3.08 -13.58
C ALA A 584 -13.11 4.02 -13.84
N VAL A 585 -12.92 5.33 -13.81
CA VAL A 585 -13.94 6.38 -14.09
C VAL A 585 -13.38 7.44 -15.04
N GLN A 586 -14.20 8.35 -15.55
CA GLN A 586 -13.73 9.42 -16.44
C GLN A 586 -13.16 10.60 -15.64
N PRO A 587 -12.18 11.35 -16.18
CA PRO A 587 -11.71 12.59 -15.56
C PRO A 587 -12.84 13.56 -15.23
N LYS A 588 -12.74 14.25 -14.09
CA LYS A 588 -13.77 15.19 -13.64
C LYS A 588 -13.88 16.40 -14.58
N GLY A 589 -15.06 16.60 -15.16
CA GLY A 589 -15.35 17.78 -15.99
C GLY A 589 -14.46 17.87 -17.23
N GLU A 590 -13.70 18.94 -17.33
CA GLU A 590 -12.73 19.23 -18.39
C GLU A 590 -11.29 18.81 -18.03
N ALA A 591 -11.06 18.10 -16.92
CA ALA A 591 -9.75 17.56 -16.57
C ALA A 591 -9.18 16.68 -17.69
N ARG A 592 -7.85 16.63 -17.80
CA ARG A 592 -7.11 15.86 -18.81
C ARG A 592 -5.99 15.07 -18.17
N GLU A 593 -5.55 13.99 -18.81
CA GLU A 593 -4.34 13.27 -18.39
C GLU A 593 -3.12 14.22 -18.43
N GLY A 594 -2.22 14.11 -17.46
CA GLY A 594 -1.15 15.10 -17.26
C GLY A 594 -0.24 15.24 -18.48
N TRP A 595 0.16 14.13 -19.10
CA TRP A 595 0.98 14.15 -20.32
C TRP A 595 0.30 14.89 -21.48
N ALA A 596 -1.02 14.78 -21.61
CA ALA A 596 -1.78 15.41 -22.69
C ALA A 596 -1.83 16.94 -22.51
N ILE A 597 -1.89 17.42 -21.25
CA ILE A 597 -1.80 18.85 -20.92
C ILE A 597 -0.46 19.41 -21.43
N PHE A 598 0.66 18.75 -21.10
CA PHE A 598 1.99 19.20 -21.52
C PHE A 598 2.22 19.06 -23.03
N ARG A 599 1.69 18.00 -23.64
CA ARG A 599 1.71 17.85 -25.10
C ARG A 599 0.97 18.98 -25.81
N ALA A 600 -0.19 19.39 -25.34
CA ALA A 600 -0.94 20.51 -25.91
C ALA A 600 -0.22 21.85 -25.66
N LEU A 601 0.21 22.10 -24.42
CA LEU A 601 0.96 23.31 -24.04
C LEU A 601 2.24 23.47 -24.86
N SER A 602 2.94 22.37 -25.15
CA SER A 602 4.17 22.41 -25.94
C SER A 602 3.98 23.00 -27.34
N ALA A 603 2.83 22.74 -27.99
CA ALA A 603 2.50 23.33 -29.28
C ALA A 603 2.23 24.84 -29.17
N VAL A 604 1.52 25.26 -28.11
CA VAL A 604 1.23 26.68 -27.81
C VAL A 604 2.53 27.47 -27.55
N CYS A 605 3.51 26.85 -26.91
CA CYS A 605 4.85 27.38 -26.67
C CYS A 605 5.78 27.30 -27.90
N GLY A 606 5.33 26.77 -29.04
CA GLY A 606 6.15 26.64 -30.26
C GLY A 606 7.25 25.58 -30.18
N LYS A 607 7.12 24.61 -29.27
CA LYS A 607 8.05 23.50 -29.02
C LYS A 607 7.30 22.16 -28.98
N PRO A 608 6.56 21.77 -30.04
CA PRO A 608 5.70 20.58 -29.98
C PRO A 608 6.50 19.32 -29.65
N LEU A 609 6.06 18.60 -28.63
CA LEU A 609 6.67 17.33 -28.22
C LEU A 609 6.45 16.24 -29.29
N PRO A 610 7.37 15.27 -29.43
CA PRO A 610 7.41 14.34 -30.57
C PRO A 610 6.48 13.13 -30.45
N TYR A 611 5.42 13.21 -29.64
CA TYR A 611 4.46 12.13 -29.41
C TYR A 611 3.03 12.69 -29.28
N ASP A 612 2.06 11.98 -29.83
CA ASP A 612 0.64 12.35 -29.81
C ASP A 612 -0.24 11.36 -29.01
N THR A 613 0.34 10.23 -28.57
CA THR A 613 -0.35 9.23 -27.75
C THR A 613 0.49 8.81 -26.55
N ALA A 614 -0.18 8.36 -25.49
CA ALA A 614 0.49 7.79 -24.31
C ALA A 614 1.38 6.59 -24.68
N ASP A 615 1.00 5.79 -25.66
CA ASP A 615 1.79 4.62 -26.09
C ASP A 615 3.07 5.02 -26.82
N GLN A 616 3.05 6.11 -27.60
CA GLN A 616 4.26 6.67 -28.20
C GLN A 616 5.21 7.22 -27.13
N LEU A 617 4.67 7.91 -26.11
CA LEU A 617 5.45 8.37 -24.97
C LEU A 617 6.08 7.20 -24.18
N ARG A 618 5.32 6.13 -23.92
CA ARG A 618 5.83 4.92 -23.28
C ARG A 618 6.86 4.21 -24.14
N ALA A 619 6.71 4.19 -25.46
CA ALA A 619 7.72 3.66 -26.36
C ALA A 619 9.01 4.47 -26.29
N LEU A 620 8.91 5.80 -26.17
CA LEU A 620 10.07 6.68 -25.95
C LEU A 620 10.73 6.40 -24.59
N LEU A 621 9.95 6.20 -23.52
CA LEU A 621 10.47 5.85 -22.20
C LEU A 621 11.27 4.54 -22.21
N ARG A 622 10.81 3.53 -22.96
CA ARG A 622 11.53 2.26 -23.13
C ARG A 622 12.85 2.41 -23.89
N GLY A 623 12.96 3.41 -24.77
CA GLY A 623 14.12 3.58 -25.63
C GLY A 623 14.32 2.39 -26.58
N LYS A 624 15.52 2.27 -27.17
CA LYS A 624 15.90 1.03 -27.86
C LYS A 624 16.20 -0.07 -26.84
N GLU A 625 16.16 -1.31 -27.30
CA GLU A 625 16.48 -2.48 -26.48
C GLU A 625 17.87 -2.31 -25.82
N GLY A 626 17.90 -2.41 -24.48
CA GLY A 626 19.11 -2.23 -23.67
C GLY A 626 19.45 -0.78 -23.29
N GLU A 627 18.80 0.25 -23.84
CA GLU A 627 19.09 1.65 -23.50
C GLU A 627 18.45 2.08 -22.17
N ASN A 628 17.20 1.66 -21.90
CA ASN A 628 16.52 1.92 -20.64
C ASN A 628 16.02 0.62 -20.00
N THR A 629 16.70 0.17 -18.96
CA THR A 629 16.36 -1.05 -18.24
C THR A 629 15.19 -0.85 -17.28
N ALA A 630 14.98 0.36 -16.76
CA ALA A 630 13.95 0.67 -15.77
C ALA A 630 12.54 0.43 -16.31
N PHE A 631 12.25 0.86 -17.54
CA PHE A 631 10.92 0.72 -18.17
C PHE A 631 10.81 -0.46 -19.14
N SER A 632 11.82 -1.33 -19.21
CA SER A 632 11.89 -2.45 -20.17
C SER A 632 10.81 -3.52 -19.95
N GLY A 633 10.24 -3.60 -18.75
CA GLY A 633 9.17 -4.55 -18.38
C GLY A 633 8.25 -3.99 -17.30
N ARG A 634 7.17 -4.71 -17.03
CA ARG A 634 6.21 -4.40 -15.96
C ARG A 634 6.22 -5.51 -14.92
N GLY A 635 5.91 -5.15 -13.68
CA GLY A 635 5.55 -6.12 -12.65
C GLY A 635 6.71 -6.94 -12.09
N TYR A 636 7.96 -6.47 -12.21
CA TYR A 636 9.13 -7.07 -11.54
C TYR A 636 9.98 -5.98 -10.88
N ALA A 637 10.43 -6.22 -9.65
CA ALA A 637 11.40 -5.39 -8.93
C ALA A 637 12.83 -5.86 -9.22
N PRO A 638 13.84 -4.98 -9.39
CA PRO A 638 15.20 -5.37 -9.78
C PRO A 638 15.89 -6.38 -8.84
N GLY A 639 15.58 -6.35 -7.53
CA GLY A 639 16.15 -7.26 -6.54
C GLY A 639 17.69 -7.31 -6.58
N ALA A 640 18.24 -8.52 -6.57
CA ALA A 640 19.68 -8.77 -6.62
C ALA A 640 20.39 -8.24 -7.89
N ARG A 641 19.67 -7.79 -8.94
CA ARG A 641 20.30 -7.18 -10.13
C ARG A 641 21.04 -5.88 -9.79
N GLY A 642 20.69 -5.22 -8.69
CA GLY A 642 21.34 -3.99 -8.23
C GLY A 642 22.69 -4.17 -7.53
N VAL A 643 23.12 -5.41 -7.22
CA VAL A 643 24.35 -5.69 -6.46
C VAL A 643 25.59 -5.05 -7.12
N GLY A 644 25.69 -5.11 -8.45
CA GLY A 644 26.85 -4.58 -9.17
C GLY A 644 27.05 -3.07 -9.00
N ALA A 645 25.94 -2.31 -8.97
CA ALA A 645 25.97 -0.87 -8.70
C ALA A 645 26.24 -0.58 -7.22
N LEU A 646 25.62 -1.33 -6.31
CA LEU A 646 25.80 -1.17 -4.86
C LEU A 646 27.18 -1.58 -4.35
N SER A 647 27.91 -2.38 -5.12
CA SER A 647 29.27 -2.81 -4.78
C SER A 647 30.32 -1.77 -5.15
N GLN A 648 29.96 -0.72 -5.88
CA GLN A 648 30.89 0.36 -6.24
C GLN A 648 31.16 1.27 -5.04
N PRO A 649 32.35 1.86 -4.93
CA PRO A 649 32.62 2.89 -3.92
C PRO A 649 31.70 4.10 -4.12
N VAL A 650 31.05 4.55 -3.04
CA VAL A 650 30.24 5.78 -3.05
C VAL A 650 31.12 7.01 -2.83
N ALA A 651 30.78 8.09 -3.52
CA ALA A 651 31.47 9.37 -3.41
C ALA A 651 31.41 9.92 -1.98
N GLU A 652 32.52 10.49 -1.50
CA GLU A 652 32.57 11.11 -0.18
C GLU A 652 31.76 12.42 -0.17
N ALA A 653 30.84 12.52 0.77
CA ALA A 653 30.11 13.74 1.07
C ALA A 653 30.85 14.54 2.15
N SER A 654 30.87 15.86 1.99
CA SER A 654 31.41 16.80 2.97
C SER A 654 30.49 16.94 4.19
N GLY A 655 31.07 17.31 5.33
CA GLY A 655 30.33 17.55 6.57
C GLY A 655 30.34 16.37 7.53
N SER A 656 29.74 16.57 8.70
CA SER A 656 29.59 15.58 9.77
C SER A 656 28.12 15.23 9.96
N LEU A 657 27.84 14.05 10.52
CA LEU A 657 26.49 13.68 10.91
C LEU A 657 25.97 14.62 12.01
N SER A 658 24.72 15.02 11.88
CA SER A 658 24.04 15.89 12.83
C SER A 658 23.48 15.09 13.99
N SER A 659 23.59 15.65 15.19
CA SER A 659 22.97 15.13 16.41
C SER A 659 21.48 15.51 16.53
N ALA A 660 20.92 16.26 15.58
CA ALA A 660 19.49 16.53 15.58
C ALA A 660 18.71 15.22 15.39
N PRO A 661 17.65 14.96 16.17
CA PRO A 661 16.92 13.69 16.10
C PRO A 661 16.28 13.49 14.73
N PHE A 662 16.16 12.23 14.32
CA PHE A 662 15.31 11.84 13.21
C PHE A 662 13.84 12.10 13.56
N ARG A 663 13.04 12.35 12.53
CA ARG A 663 11.59 12.51 12.61
C ARG A 663 10.99 11.82 11.39
N SER A 664 9.80 11.23 11.53
CA SER A 664 9.11 10.70 10.36
C SER A 664 8.75 11.82 9.40
N ALA A 665 8.80 11.51 8.09
CA ALA A 665 8.31 12.41 7.06
C ALA A 665 6.77 12.53 7.08
N ILE A 666 6.09 11.57 7.70
CA ILE A 666 4.63 11.53 7.82
C ILE A 666 4.23 11.94 9.22
N VAL A 667 3.61 13.12 9.34
CA VAL A 667 3.10 13.64 10.63
C VAL A 667 1.69 13.11 10.93
N ASP A 668 0.86 12.97 9.91
CA ASP A 668 -0.50 12.44 10.01
C ASP A 668 -0.71 11.39 8.91
N PHE A 669 -0.82 10.13 9.32
CA PHE A 669 -1.01 8.99 8.41
C PHE A 669 -2.23 9.15 7.50
N TYR A 670 -3.30 9.78 7.99
CA TYR A 670 -4.57 9.92 7.27
C TYR A 670 -4.61 11.15 6.36
N LEU A 671 -3.72 12.14 6.51
CA LEU A 671 -3.78 13.42 5.80
C LEU A 671 -2.51 13.72 4.96
N THR A 672 -1.93 12.70 4.34
CA THR A 672 -0.61 12.79 3.68
C THR A 672 -0.59 13.39 2.27
N ASN A 673 -1.73 13.50 1.60
CA ASN A 673 -1.80 14.03 0.24
C ASN A 673 -3.16 14.72 -0.02
N PRO A 674 -3.32 15.47 -1.13
CA PRO A 674 -4.53 16.25 -1.39
C PRO A 674 -5.81 15.42 -1.49
N ILE A 675 -5.72 14.16 -1.96
CA ILE A 675 -6.90 13.28 -2.06
C ILE A 675 -7.33 12.88 -0.65
N ALA A 676 -6.37 12.48 0.19
CA ALA A 676 -6.61 12.13 1.58
C ALA A 676 -7.10 13.33 2.40
N ARG A 677 -6.59 14.54 2.17
CA ARG A 677 -7.07 15.76 2.83
C ARG A 677 -8.46 16.21 2.37
N ALA A 678 -8.86 15.90 1.13
CA ALA A 678 -10.21 16.14 0.64
C ALA A 678 -11.23 15.11 1.17
N SER A 679 -10.77 13.95 1.66
CA SER A 679 -11.61 12.89 2.22
C SER A 679 -12.21 13.31 3.56
N LYS A 680 -13.53 13.13 3.70
CA LYS A 680 -14.21 13.34 4.98
C LYS A 680 -13.85 12.21 5.94
N THR A 681 -13.78 10.99 5.42
CA THR A 681 -13.46 9.79 6.21
C THR A 681 -12.08 9.90 6.85
N MET A 682 -11.07 10.32 6.08
CA MET A 682 -9.71 10.52 6.59
C MET A 682 -9.63 11.64 7.62
N ALA A 683 -10.37 12.74 7.43
CA ALA A 683 -10.45 13.81 8.43
C ALA A 683 -11.08 13.32 9.76
N GLU A 684 -12.10 12.47 9.70
CA GLU A 684 -12.68 11.84 10.90
C GLU A 684 -11.68 10.89 11.59
N CYS A 685 -10.92 10.11 10.83
CA CYS A 685 -9.85 9.24 11.35
C CYS A 685 -8.71 10.02 12.01
N SER A 686 -8.19 11.06 11.35
CA SER A 686 -7.16 11.96 11.89
C SER A 686 -7.62 12.61 13.20
N ALA A 687 -8.83 13.18 13.23
CA ALA A 687 -9.38 13.80 14.43
C ALA A 687 -9.55 12.83 15.60
N LEU A 688 -9.84 11.55 15.30
CA LEU A 688 -9.91 10.50 16.32
C LEU A 688 -8.53 10.12 16.83
N ALA A 689 -7.55 9.94 15.95
CA ALA A 689 -6.17 9.63 16.31
C ALA A 689 -5.57 10.72 17.22
N SER A 690 -5.70 12.01 16.85
CA SER A 690 -5.17 13.12 17.67
C SER A 690 -5.81 13.22 19.07
N ARG A 691 -7.07 12.79 19.23
CA ARG A 691 -7.74 12.74 20.55
C ARG A 691 -7.20 11.62 21.43
N LEU A 692 -6.79 10.50 20.83
CA LEU A 692 -6.19 9.38 21.55
C LEU A 692 -4.77 9.71 22.03
N ASP A 693 -4.03 10.54 21.29
CA ASP A 693 -2.69 11.01 21.66
C ASP A 693 -2.69 12.07 22.78
N THR A 694 -3.85 12.67 23.07
CA THR A 694 -3.97 13.61 24.19
C THR A 694 -4.22 12.81 25.48
N PRO A 695 -3.31 12.81 26.47
CA PRO A 695 -3.58 12.16 27.74
C PRO A 695 -4.82 12.82 28.35
N VAL A 696 -5.89 12.02 28.50
CA VAL A 696 -7.09 12.44 29.21
C VAL A 696 -6.64 12.80 30.62
N ALA A 697 -6.63 14.09 30.95
CA ALA A 697 -6.47 14.54 32.31
C ALA A 697 -7.58 13.85 33.12
N ALA A 698 -7.19 12.97 34.05
CA ALA A 698 -8.12 12.34 34.95
C ALA A 698 -8.81 13.44 35.77
N GLU A 699 -10.12 13.59 35.58
CA GLU A 699 -11.01 14.16 36.62
C GLU A 699 -11.43 13.06 37.59
#